data_AF-A0A840KHP3-F1
#
_entry.id   AF-A0A840KHP3-F1
#
_cell.length_a   1.000
_cell.length_b   1.000
_cell.length_c   1.000
_cell.angle_alpha   90.00
_cell.angle_beta   90.00
_cell.angle_gamma   90.00
#
_symmetry.space_group_name_H-M   'P 1'
#
loop_
_entity.id
_entity.type
_entity.pdbx_description
1 polymer ?
#
loop_
_entity_poly.entity_id
_entity_poly.type
_entity_poly.pdbx_seq_one_letter_code
_entity_poly.pdbx_strand_id
1 'polypeptide(L)'
;MRKSLFAIGLLALSYSVQAQILCHVDTNANMYVSEGTLVYSGGGVQTRGTGILDVHGNVMIVGGGSDALRTITTTGGAKTDGGNIVLRLNTPGSYAMSTYGQLYIDGLTQTNVTGIVSKEFRTDRHGNGNYFQQIALPFFGKTLSTLSTEFGKTFTGVRWSQNEILRWNNTTAVSGHFAYPSTTTTSDGSSYYMLGSKSNNLNTSTPPATLPTIAPTPTGSVYTLNGRPYAPLANVTLQNGGNVNFGPTGNNVNQYNEKYNTYLQDQFEVVATPWAQGYGKNIYQFGNPFLTNIDLSRIGYTENGGTTDGNAIGNIWGVRYTAGTVVTAADGSTTSSGALITTFDTNGVPVGDQGLIIKPMQTFVIKLRNNDAPQTLNFNTLRRFKETVRDASTNYSVVAAKNAGKIGGETVKQLGVIALDANGKEIARTYYVLSSRAKTGHHTSVATTVQASASQANMIGTFEEALQGGYDNDYTAKYWLYINEANENDFRGKNVKLVNYDTNKKIASYKFEIRENAELVADGTHQLSSGTGFYYKSENGTVEQAKQGQVIPVASSVYDLYYGAPGREETSKNAIADNNATSVRPSRTMVVYNPEITNYVVRFDPNWKKADIEVYDMSGKLVISKKAVNTSTDFVIELDNSIKNSYVVRIMADNGETVNTKILK
;
A
#
# COMPACT_ATOMS: atom_id res chain seq x y z
N MET A 1 32.08 -0.02 4.46
CA MET A 1 31.96 -0.07 2.98
C MET A 1 33.35 -0.14 2.39
N ARG A 2 33.69 -1.21 1.67
CA ARG A 2 34.88 -1.18 0.81
C ARG A 2 34.56 -0.24 -0.35
N LYS A 3 35.11 0.97 -0.32
CA LYS A 3 35.17 1.83 -1.50
C LYS A 3 36.14 1.14 -2.45
N SER A 4 35.62 0.35 -3.40
CA SER A 4 36.44 -0.12 -4.52
C SER A 4 36.68 1.08 -5.42
N LEU A 5 37.71 1.85 -5.09
CA LEU A 5 38.37 2.71 -6.07
C LEU A 5 38.84 1.79 -7.21
N PHE A 6 38.52 2.13 -8.45
CA PHE A 6 39.12 1.50 -9.63
C PHE A 6 40.64 1.55 -9.50
N ALA A 7 41.26 0.43 -9.12
CA ALA A 7 42.70 0.26 -9.10
C ALA A 7 43.08 -0.78 -10.16
N ILE A 8 43.33 -0.25 -11.36
CA ILE A 8 44.47 -0.54 -12.23
C ILE A 8 44.65 -2.00 -12.67
N GLY A 9 44.29 -2.25 -13.94
CA GLY A 9 44.58 -3.53 -14.61
C GLY A 9 44.47 -3.55 -16.14
N LEU A 10 44.22 -2.43 -16.83
CA LEU A 10 44.71 -2.16 -18.19
C LEU A 10 44.47 -0.67 -18.52
N LEU A 11 45.52 0.13 -18.30
CA LEU A 11 45.53 1.57 -18.45
C LEU A 11 45.93 1.89 -19.90
N ALA A 12 44.95 2.15 -20.76
CA ALA A 12 45.09 2.96 -21.96
C ALA A 12 43.70 3.35 -22.48
N LEU A 13 43.16 4.47 -21.98
CA LEU A 13 42.38 5.46 -22.75
C LEU A 13 42.09 6.68 -21.85
N SER A 14 42.94 7.69 -22.03
CA SER A 14 42.72 9.14 -21.87
C SER A 14 42.10 9.69 -20.59
N TYR A 15 42.98 10.24 -19.74
CA TYR A 15 42.66 11.42 -18.94
C TYR A 15 42.66 12.69 -19.84
N SER A 16 41.68 13.57 -19.58
CA SER A 16 41.47 14.95 -20.06
C SER A 16 40.53 15.19 -21.26
N VAL A 17 39.78 16.28 -21.13
CA VAL A 17 38.72 16.90 -21.97
C VAL A 17 37.29 16.40 -21.68
N GLN A 18 36.35 17.34 -21.53
CA GLN A 18 34.91 17.15 -21.28
C GLN A 18 34.24 16.29 -22.38
N ALA A 19 34.42 14.97 -22.31
CA ALA A 19 33.77 14.04 -23.23
C ALA A 19 32.31 13.82 -22.79
N GLN A 20 31.36 14.06 -23.70
CA GLN A 20 29.93 13.80 -23.50
C GLN A 20 29.62 12.35 -23.07
N ILE A 21 30.52 11.41 -23.36
CA ILE A 21 30.46 10.01 -22.95
C ILE A 21 31.78 9.67 -22.24
N LEU A 22 31.70 9.27 -20.98
CA LEU A 22 32.83 8.87 -20.15
C LEU A 22 32.98 7.34 -20.10
N CYS A 23 31.87 6.60 -20.05
CA CYS A 23 31.87 5.14 -20.04
C CYS A 23 31.33 4.59 -21.37
N HIS A 24 32.10 3.73 -22.03
CA HIS A 24 31.70 3.11 -23.29
C HIS A 24 31.87 1.59 -23.23
N VAL A 25 30.79 0.85 -23.47
CA VAL A 25 30.79 -0.61 -23.60
C VAL A 25 30.66 -0.96 -25.08
N ASP A 26 31.75 -1.41 -25.69
CA ASP A 26 31.78 -1.68 -27.13
C ASP A 26 31.12 -3.02 -27.50
N THR A 27 30.96 -3.25 -28.80
CA THR A 27 30.39 -4.47 -29.39
C THR A 27 31.10 -5.70 -28.84
N ASN A 28 30.33 -6.72 -28.44
CA ASN A 28 30.78 -7.96 -27.80
C ASN A 28 31.44 -7.82 -26.41
N ALA A 29 31.52 -6.61 -25.83
CA ALA A 29 31.96 -6.44 -24.46
C ALA A 29 30.81 -6.73 -23.47
N ASN A 30 31.14 -7.32 -22.33
CA ASN A 30 30.19 -7.50 -21.22
C ASN A 30 30.76 -6.85 -19.96
N MET A 31 30.12 -5.78 -19.50
CA MET A 31 30.41 -5.11 -18.24
C MET A 31 29.44 -5.60 -17.18
N TYR A 32 29.95 -6.46 -16.28
CA TYR A 32 29.17 -7.04 -15.19
C TYR A 32 29.29 -6.21 -13.90
N VAL A 33 28.14 -5.84 -13.31
CA VAL A 33 28.06 -5.15 -12.02
C VAL A 33 27.43 -6.09 -11.00
N SER A 34 28.25 -6.67 -10.13
CA SER A 34 27.82 -7.62 -9.09
C SER A 34 26.82 -7.02 -8.09
N GLU A 35 25.98 -7.88 -7.51
CA GLU A 35 25.11 -7.54 -6.39
C GLU A 35 25.89 -6.86 -5.24
N GLY A 36 25.29 -5.87 -4.59
CA GLY A 36 25.91 -5.11 -3.52
C GLY A 36 27.00 -4.13 -3.95
N THR A 37 27.35 -4.10 -5.25
CA THR A 37 28.34 -3.17 -5.82
C THR A 37 27.68 -1.86 -6.25
N LEU A 38 28.45 -0.78 -6.22
CA LEU A 38 28.09 0.51 -6.82
C LEU A 38 29.15 0.88 -7.84
N VAL A 39 28.73 1.10 -9.09
CA VAL A 39 29.52 1.73 -10.13
C VAL A 39 29.05 3.18 -10.29
N TYR A 40 30.00 4.11 -10.33
CA TYR A 40 29.73 5.53 -10.51
C TYR A 40 30.37 6.04 -11.80
N SER A 41 29.59 6.74 -12.62
CA SER A 41 30.04 7.51 -13.77
C SER A 41 29.75 8.98 -13.54
N GLY A 42 30.80 9.81 -13.53
CA GLY A 42 30.71 11.28 -13.44
C GLY A 42 30.38 11.98 -14.77
N GLY A 43 29.94 11.23 -15.78
CA GLY A 43 29.65 11.69 -17.14
C GLY A 43 28.82 10.67 -17.92
N GLY A 44 28.62 10.89 -19.22
CA GLY A 44 27.73 10.05 -20.02
C GLY A 44 28.14 8.58 -20.13
N VAL A 45 27.18 7.72 -20.45
CA VAL A 45 27.36 6.27 -20.63
C VAL A 45 26.80 5.84 -21.98
N GLN A 46 27.53 5.04 -22.72
CA GLN A 46 27.10 4.52 -24.01
C GLN A 46 27.44 3.04 -24.17
N THR A 47 26.54 2.29 -24.80
CA THR A 47 26.75 0.91 -25.24
C THR A 47 26.65 0.84 -26.76
N ARG A 48 27.44 -0.04 -27.40
CA ARG A 48 27.45 -0.23 -28.85
C ARG A 48 27.16 -1.69 -29.25
N GLY A 49 26.33 -1.86 -30.28
CA GLY A 49 26.09 -3.16 -30.91
C GLY A 49 25.55 -4.18 -29.91
N THR A 50 26.27 -5.28 -29.75
CA THR A 50 25.99 -6.37 -28.79
C THR A 50 26.63 -6.15 -27.41
N GLY A 51 27.25 -5.00 -27.16
CA GLY A 51 27.84 -4.68 -25.86
C GLY A 51 26.79 -4.60 -24.75
N ILE A 52 27.03 -5.28 -23.64
CA ILE A 52 26.09 -5.39 -22.51
C ILE A 52 26.70 -4.77 -21.25
N LEU A 53 25.94 -3.88 -20.61
CA LEU A 53 26.08 -3.48 -19.22
C LEU A 53 25.07 -4.30 -18.40
N ASP A 54 25.57 -5.36 -17.77
CA ASP A 54 24.78 -6.35 -17.03
C ASP A 54 24.78 -6.01 -15.53
N VAL A 55 23.65 -5.52 -15.02
CA VAL A 55 23.56 -4.89 -13.70
C VAL A 55 22.78 -5.74 -12.72
N HIS A 56 23.49 -6.35 -11.76
CA HIS A 56 22.92 -6.99 -10.56
C HIS A 56 23.01 -6.11 -9.31
N GLY A 57 23.94 -5.15 -9.29
CA GLY A 57 24.12 -4.16 -8.24
C GLY A 57 23.51 -2.80 -8.58
N ASN A 58 24.29 -1.75 -8.39
CA ASN A 58 23.85 -0.37 -8.58
C ASN A 58 24.76 0.35 -9.56
N VAL A 59 24.17 1.09 -10.49
CA VAL A 59 24.88 2.01 -11.39
C VAL A 59 24.35 3.42 -11.15
N MET A 60 25.27 4.36 -10.98
CA MET A 60 24.97 5.76 -10.78
C MET A 60 25.64 6.59 -11.88
N ILE A 61 24.83 7.32 -12.64
CA ILE A 61 25.27 8.22 -13.70
C ILE A 61 24.92 9.64 -13.24
N VAL A 62 25.94 10.42 -12.92
CA VAL A 62 25.80 11.83 -12.51
C VAL A 62 26.66 12.65 -13.44
N GLY A 63 26.05 13.28 -14.42
CA GLY A 63 26.74 14.11 -15.41
C GLY A 63 26.20 15.53 -15.45
N GLY A 64 26.68 16.32 -16.39
CA GLY A 64 26.12 17.61 -16.76
C GLY A 64 25.05 17.50 -17.85
N GLY A 65 24.40 18.63 -18.15
CA GLY A 65 23.33 18.68 -19.16
C GLY A 65 23.76 18.30 -20.57
N SER A 66 25.06 18.35 -20.89
CA SER A 66 25.65 17.93 -22.17
C SER A 66 26.00 16.44 -22.23
N ASP A 67 26.05 15.74 -21.11
CA ASP A 67 26.30 14.30 -21.06
C ASP A 67 25.09 13.51 -21.55
N ALA A 68 25.31 12.26 -21.95
CA ALA A 68 24.24 11.43 -22.52
C ALA A 68 24.26 9.97 -22.02
N LEU A 69 23.07 9.35 -21.99
CA LEU A 69 22.90 7.91 -21.86
C LEU A 69 22.43 7.35 -23.20
N ARG A 70 23.23 6.49 -23.85
CA ARG A 70 22.97 6.03 -25.23
C ARG A 70 23.10 4.52 -25.40
N THR A 71 22.26 3.96 -26.26
CA THR A 71 22.41 2.64 -26.86
C THR A 71 22.52 2.85 -28.37
N ILE A 72 23.63 2.44 -28.98
CA ILE A 72 23.89 2.65 -30.41
C ILE A 72 24.12 1.33 -31.14
N THR A 73 23.80 1.28 -32.43
CA THR A 73 24.14 0.18 -33.33
C THR A 73 25.65 0.13 -33.57
N THR A 74 26.16 -0.95 -34.16
CA THR A 74 27.57 -1.05 -34.58
C THR A 74 27.99 0.08 -35.53
N THR A 75 27.04 0.60 -36.31
CA THR A 75 27.22 1.72 -37.24
C THR A 75 27.02 3.11 -36.61
N GLY A 76 26.74 3.18 -35.30
CA GLY A 76 26.59 4.45 -34.56
C GLY A 76 25.18 5.05 -34.57
N GLY A 77 24.20 4.42 -35.22
CA GLY A 77 22.79 4.84 -35.16
C GLY A 77 22.13 4.50 -33.81
N ALA A 78 20.94 5.04 -33.54
CA ALA A 78 20.22 4.71 -32.30
C ALA A 78 19.77 3.23 -32.29
N LYS A 79 20.06 2.51 -31.21
CA LYS A 79 19.59 1.14 -30.98
C LYS A 79 18.40 1.16 -30.03
N THR A 80 17.23 0.70 -30.49
CA THR A 80 15.94 0.90 -29.80
C THR A 80 15.27 -0.39 -29.30
N ASP A 81 15.87 -1.54 -29.56
CA ASP A 81 15.35 -2.89 -29.26
C ASP A 81 15.70 -3.41 -27.84
N GLY A 82 16.56 -2.70 -27.09
CA GLY A 82 16.99 -3.08 -25.74
C GLY A 82 18.10 -4.13 -25.74
N GLY A 83 18.37 -4.72 -24.57
CA GLY A 83 19.37 -5.78 -24.40
C GLY A 83 20.80 -5.31 -24.09
N ASN A 84 21.07 -4.00 -24.19
CA ASN A 84 22.41 -3.46 -23.90
C ASN A 84 22.61 -3.03 -22.45
N ILE A 85 21.59 -2.48 -21.80
CA ILE A 85 21.66 -2.10 -20.39
C ILE A 85 20.59 -2.92 -19.70
N VAL A 86 21.00 -3.89 -18.88
CA VAL A 86 20.09 -4.90 -18.33
C VAL A 86 20.08 -4.81 -16.82
N LEU A 87 18.93 -4.49 -16.24
CA LEU A 87 18.71 -4.49 -14.80
C LEU A 87 18.12 -5.83 -14.39
N ARG A 88 18.94 -6.64 -13.71
CA ARG A 88 18.62 -8.03 -13.37
C ARG A 88 17.73 -8.14 -12.16
N LEU A 89 16.90 -9.18 -12.13
CA LEU A 89 16.30 -9.70 -10.92
C LEU A 89 17.22 -10.83 -10.41
N ASN A 90 17.92 -10.61 -9.31
CA ASN A 90 19.05 -11.48 -8.95
C ASN A 90 18.64 -12.91 -8.58
N THR A 91 17.46 -13.08 -7.99
CA THR A 91 16.89 -14.38 -7.60
C THR A 91 15.44 -14.53 -8.06
N PRO A 92 15.18 -14.77 -9.36
CA PRO A 92 13.83 -14.83 -9.90
C PRO A 92 12.93 -15.90 -9.28
N GLY A 93 13.52 -17.02 -8.82
CA GLY A 93 12.78 -18.09 -8.13
C GLY A 93 12.20 -17.67 -6.77
N SER A 94 12.75 -16.63 -6.16
CA SER A 94 12.35 -16.06 -4.87
C SER A 94 12.14 -14.54 -4.97
N TYR A 95 11.46 -14.12 -6.04
CA TYR A 95 11.33 -12.72 -6.45
C TYR A 95 10.84 -11.76 -5.34
N ALA A 96 10.02 -12.23 -4.40
CA ALA A 96 9.49 -11.40 -3.31
C ALA A 96 10.61 -10.82 -2.41
N MET A 97 11.68 -11.57 -2.19
CA MET A 97 12.84 -11.17 -1.37
C MET A 97 14.07 -10.80 -2.22
N SER A 98 13.98 -10.93 -3.54
CA SER A 98 15.11 -10.69 -4.44
C SER A 98 15.50 -9.22 -4.45
N THR A 99 16.80 -8.97 -4.42
CA THR A 99 17.37 -7.70 -4.89
C THR A 99 17.37 -7.64 -6.42
N TYR A 100 17.70 -6.48 -6.96
CA TYR A 100 17.74 -6.25 -8.40
C TYR A 100 18.74 -5.16 -8.76
N GLY A 101 19.14 -5.17 -10.03
CA GLY A 101 19.89 -4.11 -10.66
C GLY A 101 19.16 -2.77 -10.58
N GLN A 102 19.86 -1.73 -10.17
CA GLN A 102 19.30 -0.37 -10.10
C GLN A 102 20.14 0.63 -10.89
N LEU A 103 19.46 1.59 -11.51
CA LEU A 103 20.07 2.65 -12.31
C LEU A 103 19.59 4.01 -11.84
N TYR A 104 20.53 4.81 -11.34
CA TYR A 104 20.32 6.21 -10.98
C TYR A 104 20.90 7.12 -12.07
N ILE A 105 20.11 8.08 -12.54
CA ILE A 105 20.51 9.07 -13.54
C ILE A 105 20.21 10.47 -13.01
N ASP A 106 21.20 11.35 -13.05
CA ASP A 106 21.06 12.72 -12.56
C ASP A 106 21.93 13.71 -13.36
N GLY A 107 21.46 14.96 -13.41
CA GLY A 107 22.09 16.06 -14.15
C GLY A 107 22.00 16.00 -15.69
N LEU A 108 21.65 14.85 -16.29
CA LEU A 108 21.37 14.72 -17.71
C LEU A 108 19.99 15.29 -18.08
N THR A 109 19.87 15.91 -19.26
CA THR A 109 18.56 16.31 -19.80
C THR A 109 17.83 15.10 -20.38
N GLN A 110 16.49 15.09 -20.34
CA GLN A 110 15.69 13.97 -20.88
C GLN A 110 15.99 13.70 -22.36
N THR A 111 16.26 14.74 -23.15
CA THR A 111 16.62 14.62 -24.58
C THR A 111 17.92 13.84 -24.79
N ASN A 112 18.86 13.91 -23.83
CA ASN A 112 20.14 13.19 -23.88
C ASN A 112 20.08 11.78 -23.29
N VAL A 113 18.92 11.38 -22.76
CA VAL A 113 18.65 10.01 -22.31
C VAL A 113 17.91 9.27 -23.44
N THR A 114 18.68 8.76 -24.40
CA THR A 114 18.14 8.04 -25.57
C THR A 114 18.33 6.53 -25.48
N GLY A 115 19.20 6.07 -24.57
CA GLY A 115 19.50 4.67 -24.34
C GLY A 115 18.30 3.87 -23.84
N ILE A 116 18.15 2.65 -24.35
CA ILE A 116 17.12 1.70 -23.91
C ILE A 116 17.66 0.84 -22.79
N VAL A 117 16.93 0.81 -21.68
CA VAL A 117 17.17 -0.07 -20.54
C VAL A 117 16.16 -1.20 -20.57
N SER A 118 16.66 -2.42 -20.40
CA SER A 118 15.88 -3.64 -20.23
C SER A 118 15.80 -3.95 -18.73
N LYS A 119 14.60 -3.90 -18.15
CA LYS A 119 14.38 -4.26 -16.75
C LYS A 119 13.70 -5.62 -16.67
N GLU A 120 14.33 -6.54 -15.95
CA GLU A 120 13.69 -7.78 -15.55
C GLU A 120 12.64 -7.52 -14.47
N PHE A 121 11.47 -8.14 -14.64
CA PHE A 121 10.30 -7.90 -13.83
C PHE A 121 9.58 -9.20 -13.49
N ARG A 122 9.31 -9.38 -12.21
CA ARG A 122 8.44 -10.43 -11.67
C ARG A 122 7.96 -9.97 -10.30
N THR A 123 6.66 -10.08 -10.06
CA THR A 123 6.03 -9.68 -8.80
C THR A 123 4.76 -10.48 -8.57
N ASP A 124 4.24 -10.47 -7.35
CA ASP A 124 2.94 -11.07 -7.07
C ASP A 124 1.86 -10.50 -7.99
N ARG A 125 1.06 -11.39 -8.58
CA ARG A 125 -0.17 -10.96 -9.25
C ARG A 125 -1.10 -10.37 -8.20
N HIS A 126 -1.77 -9.28 -8.53
CA HIS A 126 -2.66 -8.64 -7.58
C HIS A 126 -4.03 -9.30 -7.48
N GLY A 127 -4.42 -10.25 -8.33
CA GLY A 127 -5.76 -10.84 -8.25
C GLY A 127 -5.88 -12.23 -8.85
N ASN A 128 -7.10 -12.75 -8.81
CA ASN A 128 -7.51 -13.99 -9.48
C ASN A 128 -8.78 -13.75 -10.29
N GLY A 129 -8.92 -14.43 -11.43
CA GLY A 129 -10.05 -14.25 -12.34
C GLY A 129 -9.89 -12.95 -13.12
N ASN A 130 -10.79 -12.00 -12.89
CA ASN A 130 -10.73 -10.67 -13.49
C ASN A 130 -10.17 -9.68 -12.47
N TYR A 131 -9.11 -8.96 -12.85
CA TYR A 131 -8.49 -7.94 -12.01
C TYR A 131 -7.64 -7.00 -12.84
N PHE A 132 -7.19 -5.91 -12.22
CA PHE A 132 -6.17 -5.03 -12.79
C PHE A 132 -4.86 -5.16 -12.02
N GLN A 133 -3.78 -5.48 -12.73
CA GLN A 133 -2.43 -5.45 -12.18
C GLN A 133 -1.98 -3.99 -12.09
N GLN A 134 -1.72 -3.52 -10.87
CA GLN A 134 -1.25 -2.16 -10.61
C GLN A 134 0.25 -2.09 -10.90
N ILE A 135 0.70 -1.10 -11.67
CA ILE A 135 2.09 -1.01 -12.14
C ILE A 135 2.51 0.44 -12.40
N ALA A 136 3.80 0.72 -12.21
CA ALA A 136 4.43 1.94 -12.70
C ALA A 136 5.30 1.64 -13.92
N LEU A 137 5.40 2.62 -14.83
CA LEU A 137 6.22 2.51 -16.04
C LEU A 137 7.32 3.58 -15.99
N PRO A 138 8.51 3.28 -15.43
CA PRO A 138 9.62 4.21 -15.28
C PRO A 138 10.37 4.45 -16.61
N PHE A 139 9.62 4.52 -17.71
CA PHE A 139 10.14 4.65 -19.06
C PHE A 139 9.50 5.85 -19.76
N PHE A 140 10.30 6.82 -20.18
CA PHE A 140 9.89 7.99 -20.96
C PHE A 140 9.58 7.60 -22.41
N GLY A 141 8.44 8.06 -22.94
CA GLY A 141 8.07 7.89 -24.34
C GLY A 141 7.81 6.42 -24.74
N LYS A 142 7.54 5.53 -23.78
CA LYS A 142 7.27 4.11 -24.06
C LYS A 142 5.90 3.96 -24.73
N THR A 143 5.88 3.38 -25.92
CA THR A 143 4.63 3.04 -26.63
C THR A 143 3.91 1.91 -25.90
N LEU A 144 2.63 2.12 -25.53
CA LEU A 144 1.90 1.19 -24.67
C LEU A 144 1.64 -0.18 -25.31
N SER A 145 1.50 -0.27 -26.63
CA SER A 145 1.35 -1.55 -27.33
C SER A 145 2.52 -2.52 -27.16
N THR A 146 3.72 -2.01 -26.85
CA THR A 146 4.91 -2.85 -26.62
C THR A 146 4.72 -3.77 -25.41
N LEU A 147 3.91 -3.36 -24.43
CA LEU A 147 3.59 -4.14 -23.24
C LEU A 147 2.92 -5.47 -23.60
N SER A 148 2.18 -5.54 -24.72
CA SER A 148 1.55 -6.79 -25.15
C SER A 148 2.58 -7.88 -25.45
N THR A 149 3.67 -7.51 -26.11
CA THR A 149 4.77 -8.45 -26.42
C THR A 149 5.57 -8.77 -25.16
N GLU A 150 5.90 -7.74 -24.37
CA GLU A 150 6.72 -7.88 -23.16
C GLU A 150 6.05 -8.73 -22.07
N PHE A 151 4.71 -8.69 -21.97
CA PHE A 151 3.93 -9.53 -21.06
C PHE A 151 3.36 -10.80 -21.69
N GLY A 152 3.55 -11.03 -22.99
CA GLY A 152 3.05 -12.21 -23.69
C GLY A 152 1.51 -12.30 -23.73
N LYS A 153 0.82 -11.16 -23.83
CA LYS A 153 -0.65 -11.09 -23.93
C LYS A 153 -1.11 -9.91 -24.76
N THR A 154 -2.34 -9.93 -25.27
CA THR A 154 -2.88 -8.77 -26.02
C THR A 154 -3.60 -7.80 -25.09
N PHE A 155 -3.11 -6.56 -25.00
CA PHE A 155 -3.86 -5.44 -24.45
C PHE A 155 -4.72 -4.78 -25.54
N THR A 156 -5.92 -4.32 -25.18
CA THR A 156 -6.86 -3.69 -26.12
C THR A 156 -7.09 -2.22 -25.81
N GLY A 157 -7.59 -1.47 -26.79
CA GLY A 157 -8.03 -0.08 -26.59
C GLY A 157 -9.48 0.05 -26.14
N VAL A 158 -10.15 -1.03 -25.78
CA VAL A 158 -11.59 -1.04 -25.51
C VAL A 158 -11.85 -0.96 -24.00
N ARG A 159 -12.52 0.10 -23.55
CA ARG A 159 -12.98 0.25 -22.16
C ARG A 159 -13.88 -0.93 -21.75
N TRP A 160 -13.76 -1.39 -20.51
CA TRP A 160 -14.51 -2.52 -19.94
C TRP A 160 -14.20 -3.90 -20.54
N SER A 161 -13.20 -3.99 -21.43
CA SER A 161 -12.75 -5.28 -21.95
C SER A 161 -12.07 -6.15 -20.89
N GLN A 162 -11.65 -5.54 -19.77
CA GLN A 162 -10.78 -6.09 -18.73
C GLN A 162 -9.40 -6.53 -19.26
N ASN A 163 -9.06 -6.11 -20.48
CA ASN A 163 -7.78 -6.29 -21.13
C ASN A 163 -7.20 -4.96 -21.62
N GLU A 164 -7.82 -3.85 -21.27
CA GLU A 164 -7.29 -2.53 -21.55
C GLU A 164 -6.19 -2.13 -20.55
N ILE A 165 -5.44 -1.11 -20.95
CA ILE A 165 -4.52 -0.40 -20.07
C ILE A 165 -5.23 0.85 -19.58
N LEU A 166 -5.23 1.06 -18.26
CA LEU A 166 -5.76 2.26 -17.64
C LEU A 166 -4.66 3.09 -17.00
N ARG A 167 -4.91 4.39 -16.89
CA ARG A 167 -4.10 5.36 -16.14
C ARG A 167 -5.00 6.13 -15.18
N TRP A 168 -4.56 6.27 -13.93
CA TRP A 168 -5.27 7.05 -12.94
C TRP A 168 -5.12 8.56 -13.17
N ASN A 169 -6.22 9.30 -13.03
CA ASN A 169 -6.23 10.76 -12.97
C ASN A 169 -6.55 11.20 -11.54
N ASN A 170 -5.57 11.83 -10.87
CA ASN A 170 -5.73 12.29 -9.49
C ASN A 170 -6.79 13.37 -9.33
N THR A 171 -6.91 14.31 -10.27
CA THR A 171 -7.86 15.42 -10.16
C THR A 171 -9.30 14.95 -10.30
N THR A 172 -9.58 14.12 -11.31
CA THR A 172 -10.95 13.63 -11.54
C THR A 172 -11.29 12.39 -10.74
N ALA A 173 -10.29 11.75 -10.12
CA ALA A 173 -10.41 10.45 -9.47
C ALA A 173 -11.00 9.37 -10.40
N VAL A 174 -10.43 9.24 -11.61
CA VAL A 174 -10.92 8.31 -12.65
C VAL A 174 -9.77 7.53 -13.29
N SER A 175 -9.98 6.24 -13.52
CA SER A 175 -9.11 5.41 -14.36
C SER A 175 -9.49 5.58 -15.83
N GLY A 176 -8.74 6.39 -16.57
CA GLY A 176 -8.91 6.58 -18.02
C GLY A 176 -8.30 5.43 -18.82
N HIS A 177 -8.97 5.00 -19.89
CA HIS A 177 -8.43 4.00 -20.82
C HIS A 177 -7.73 4.68 -22.01
N PHE A 178 -6.89 3.91 -22.71
CA PHE A 178 -6.23 4.36 -23.94
C PHE A 178 -6.90 3.73 -25.16
N ALA A 179 -7.66 4.52 -25.94
CA ALA A 179 -8.34 4.03 -27.15
C ALA A 179 -7.36 3.51 -28.23
N TYR A 180 -6.16 4.10 -28.31
CA TYR A 180 -5.14 3.76 -29.30
C TYR A 180 -3.78 3.45 -28.64
N PRO A 181 -3.62 2.28 -27.98
CA PRO A 181 -2.36 1.92 -27.30
C PRO A 181 -1.15 1.83 -28.24
N SER A 182 -1.37 1.61 -29.54
CA SER A 182 -0.34 1.51 -30.57
C SER A 182 0.38 2.82 -30.88
N THR A 183 -0.28 3.96 -30.66
CA THR A 183 0.28 5.30 -30.93
C THR A 183 0.45 6.12 -29.66
N THR A 184 -0.08 5.65 -28.52
CA THR A 184 0.05 6.35 -27.25
C THR A 184 1.37 6.00 -26.56
N THR A 185 2.09 7.04 -26.12
CA THR A 185 3.34 6.90 -25.36
C THR A 185 3.19 7.43 -23.94
N THR A 186 3.98 6.91 -23.01
CA THR A 186 4.11 7.48 -21.66
C THR A 186 4.68 8.90 -21.72
N SER A 187 4.13 9.80 -20.91
CA SER A 187 4.55 11.22 -20.85
C SER A 187 4.78 11.75 -19.43
N ASP A 188 4.33 11.02 -18.42
CA ASP A 188 4.44 11.37 -17.01
C ASP A 188 4.98 10.17 -16.24
N GLY A 189 6.21 10.30 -15.72
CA GLY A 189 6.89 9.20 -15.04
C GLY A 189 6.23 8.81 -13.72
N SER A 190 5.50 9.71 -13.08
CA SER A 190 4.83 9.45 -11.80
C SER A 190 3.48 8.73 -11.97
N SER A 191 3.09 8.43 -13.21
CA SER A 191 1.77 7.87 -13.49
C SER A 191 1.54 6.48 -12.91
N TYR A 192 0.34 6.31 -12.37
CA TYR A 192 -0.19 5.05 -11.87
C TYR A 192 -0.96 4.34 -12.99
N TYR A 193 -0.47 3.17 -13.40
CA TYR A 193 -1.09 2.36 -14.46
C TYR A 193 -1.74 1.09 -13.90
N MET A 194 -2.72 0.60 -14.64
CA MET A 194 -3.50 -0.61 -14.35
C MET A 194 -3.58 -1.45 -15.62
N LEU A 195 -3.01 -2.65 -15.58
CA LEU A 195 -3.04 -3.59 -16.69
C LEU A 195 -4.16 -4.59 -16.48
N GLY A 196 -5.18 -4.59 -17.36
CA GLY A 196 -6.29 -5.53 -17.25
C GLY A 196 -5.82 -6.98 -17.37
N SER A 197 -6.38 -7.86 -16.54
CA SER A 197 -6.24 -9.31 -16.59
C SER A 197 -7.65 -9.91 -16.60
N LYS A 198 -8.07 -10.45 -17.74
CA LYS A 198 -9.35 -11.16 -17.86
C LYS A 198 -9.09 -12.66 -17.77
N SER A 199 -9.82 -13.35 -16.90
CA SER A 199 -9.69 -14.80 -16.71
C SER A 199 -8.25 -15.26 -16.48
N ASN A 200 -7.50 -14.53 -15.63
CA ASN A 200 -6.08 -14.78 -15.30
C ASN A 200 -5.11 -14.73 -16.49
N ASN A 201 -5.44 -14.04 -17.59
CA ASN A 201 -4.57 -14.00 -18.76
C ASN A 201 -3.31 -13.10 -18.62
N LEU A 202 -3.10 -12.45 -17.46
CA LEU A 202 -1.85 -11.79 -17.08
C LEU A 202 -1.42 -12.26 -15.70
N ASN A 203 -0.40 -13.12 -15.58
CA ASN A 203 0.11 -13.57 -14.29
C ASN A 203 1.55 -13.09 -14.05
N THR A 204 1.73 -11.96 -13.37
CA THR A 204 3.05 -11.36 -13.15
C THR A 204 3.99 -12.18 -12.27
N SER A 205 3.48 -13.19 -11.55
CA SER A 205 4.31 -14.09 -10.74
C SER A 205 4.77 -15.32 -11.50
N THR A 206 4.19 -15.61 -12.67
CA THR A 206 4.48 -16.79 -13.48
C THR A 206 4.56 -16.41 -14.96
N PRO A 207 5.72 -15.90 -15.41
CA PRO A 207 5.91 -15.58 -16.82
C PRO A 207 5.70 -16.81 -17.72
N PRO A 208 5.12 -16.66 -18.92
CA PRO A 208 5.02 -17.75 -19.88
C PRO A 208 6.37 -18.38 -20.19
N ALA A 209 6.43 -19.72 -20.23
CA ALA A 209 7.67 -20.48 -20.43
C ALA A 209 8.40 -20.16 -21.75
N THR A 210 7.70 -19.61 -22.74
CA THR A 210 8.24 -19.25 -24.06
C THR A 210 8.65 -17.78 -24.17
N LEU A 211 8.44 -16.96 -23.13
CA LEU A 211 8.80 -15.54 -23.22
C LEU A 211 10.32 -15.38 -23.26
N PRO A 212 10.85 -14.64 -24.25
CA PRO A 212 12.28 -14.43 -24.37
C PRO A 212 12.80 -13.59 -23.21
N THR A 213 14.01 -13.93 -22.78
CA THR A 213 14.79 -13.20 -21.76
C THR A 213 16.15 -12.85 -22.35
N ILE A 214 16.91 -12.03 -21.63
CA ILE A 214 18.28 -11.69 -22.01
C ILE A 214 19.21 -12.65 -21.27
N ALA A 215 20.10 -13.35 -21.98
CA ALA A 215 21.09 -14.24 -21.36
C ALA A 215 21.91 -13.48 -20.29
N PRO A 216 22.29 -14.11 -19.16
CA PRO A 216 22.15 -15.54 -18.86
C PRO A 216 20.81 -15.93 -18.23
N THR A 217 19.87 -15.00 -18.06
CA THR A 217 18.58 -15.28 -17.42
C THR A 217 17.79 -16.32 -18.23
N PRO A 218 17.32 -17.42 -17.62
CA PRO A 218 16.60 -18.48 -18.34
C PRO A 218 15.28 -17.98 -18.96
N THR A 219 14.95 -18.48 -20.16
CA THR A 219 13.69 -18.18 -20.86
C THR A 219 12.48 -18.48 -19.95
N GLY A 220 11.49 -17.59 -19.95
CA GLY A 220 10.27 -17.73 -19.16
C GLY A 220 10.44 -17.58 -17.64
N SER A 221 11.62 -17.17 -17.14
CA SER A 221 11.84 -16.97 -15.70
C SER A 221 11.44 -15.58 -15.18
N VAL A 222 11.42 -14.58 -16.07
CA VAL A 222 11.05 -13.17 -15.81
C VAL A 222 10.37 -12.56 -17.04
N TYR A 223 9.64 -11.45 -16.84
CA TYR A 223 9.30 -10.53 -17.91
C TYR A 223 10.46 -9.56 -18.16
N THR A 224 10.63 -9.07 -19.39
CA THR A 224 11.65 -8.05 -19.71
C THR A 224 10.95 -6.84 -20.34
N LEU A 225 10.96 -5.70 -19.64
CA LEU A 225 10.39 -4.46 -20.14
C LEU A 225 11.49 -3.52 -20.61
N ASN A 226 11.31 -2.95 -21.79
CA ASN A 226 12.28 -2.09 -22.44
C ASN A 226 11.77 -0.64 -22.53
N GLY A 227 12.64 0.32 -22.28
CA GLY A 227 12.34 1.72 -22.55
C GLY A 227 13.47 2.66 -22.15
N ARG A 228 13.30 3.94 -22.48
CA ARG A 228 14.22 5.00 -22.06
C ARG A 228 13.91 5.39 -20.62
N PRO A 229 14.84 5.37 -19.67
CA PRO A 229 14.55 5.80 -18.31
C PRO A 229 14.19 7.29 -18.26
N TYR A 230 13.42 7.68 -17.25
CA TYR A 230 13.25 9.10 -16.95
C TYR A 230 14.54 9.69 -16.37
N ALA A 231 14.91 10.87 -16.87
CA ALA A 231 15.84 11.78 -16.23
C ALA A 231 15.16 12.41 -14.98
N PRO A 232 15.85 13.27 -14.19
CA PRO A 232 15.21 13.97 -13.09
C PRO A 232 13.90 14.67 -13.52
N LEU A 233 12.87 14.53 -12.69
CA LEU A 233 11.53 15.03 -12.95
C LEU A 233 11.32 16.43 -12.34
N ALA A 234 10.30 17.15 -12.82
CA ALA A 234 9.80 18.29 -12.08
C ALA A 234 9.13 17.82 -10.77
N ASN A 235 9.08 18.72 -9.77
CA ASN A 235 8.32 18.47 -8.55
C ASN A 235 6.82 18.34 -8.88
N VAL A 236 6.14 17.50 -8.12
CA VAL A 236 4.70 17.29 -8.25
C VAL A 236 3.98 18.11 -7.19
N THR A 237 2.97 18.88 -7.62
CA THR A 237 2.07 19.58 -6.72
C THR A 237 0.95 18.64 -6.28
N LEU A 238 0.85 18.40 -4.98
CA LEU A 238 -0.28 17.71 -4.37
C LEU A 238 -1.35 18.75 -4.06
N GLN A 239 -2.23 18.96 -5.04
CA GLN A 239 -3.42 19.79 -4.88
C GLN A 239 -4.60 19.23 -5.68
N ASN A 240 -5.81 19.41 -5.18
CA ASN A 240 -7.07 19.12 -5.88
C ASN A 240 -7.26 17.62 -6.21
N GLY A 241 -6.71 16.72 -5.39
CA GLY A 241 -6.96 15.28 -5.51
C GLY A 241 -8.45 14.98 -5.32
N GLY A 242 -9.07 14.31 -6.28
CA GLY A 242 -10.50 14.01 -6.28
C GLY A 242 -11.39 15.26 -6.32
N ASN A 243 -11.00 16.32 -7.03
CA ASN A 243 -11.77 17.56 -7.17
C ASN A 243 -13.03 17.40 -8.06
N VAL A 244 -13.90 16.48 -7.67
CA VAL A 244 -15.20 16.18 -8.28
C VAL A 244 -16.26 16.05 -7.20
N ASN A 245 -17.54 16.17 -7.54
CA ASN A 245 -18.61 15.84 -6.61
C ASN A 245 -18.84 14.32 -6.64
N PHE A 246 -18.47 13.62 -5.57
CA PHE A 246 -18.73 12.17 -5.45
C PHE A 246 -20.20 11.83 -5.22
N GLY A 247 -21.01 12.81 -4.79
CA GLY A 247 -22.42 12.61 -4.46
C GLY A 247 -22.61 11.78 -3.19
N PRO A 248 -23.85 11.72 -2.68
CA PRO A 248 -24.19 10.87 -1.53
C PRO A 248 -23.73 9.43 -1.77
N THR A 249 -23.02 8.87 -0.79
CA THR A 249 -22.47 7.50 -0.81
C THR A 249 -21.61 7.16 -2.03
N GLY A 250 -21.11 8.16 -2.77
CA GLY A 250 -20.28 7.94 -3.95
C GLY A 250 -21.00 7.59 -5.24
N ASN A 251 -22.30 7.85 -5.31
CA ASN A 251 -23.14 7.42 -6.45
C ASN A 251 -23.08 8.31 -7.66
N ASN A 252 -22.44 9.47 -7.59
CA ASN A 252 -22.22 10.24 -8.81
C ASN A 252 -21.36 9.42 -9.76
N VAL A 253 -21.58 9.62 -11.05
CA VAL A 253 -20.85 8.94 -12.11
C VAL A 253 -19.72 9.81 -12.62
N ASN A 254 -18.67 9.16 -13.10
CA ASN A 254 -17.63 9.80 -13.88
C ASN A 254 -18.02 9.92 -15.37
N GLN A 255 -17.10 10.45 -16.18
CA GLN A 255 -17.25 10.60 -17.65
C GLN A 255 -17.43 9.28 -18.42
N TYR A 256 -17.25 8.13 -17.77
CA TYR A 256 -17.49 6.79 -18.31
C TYR A 256 -18.77 6.16 -17.73
N ASN A 257 -19.64 6.92 -17.06
CA ASN A 257 -20.85 6.40 -16.40
C ASN A 257 -20.57 5.38 -15.27
N GLU A 258 -19.38 5.39 -14.69
CA GLU A 258 -19.02 4.54 -13.57
C GLU A 258 -19.19 5.31 -12.27
N LYS A 259 -19.87 4.70 -11.30
CA LYS A 259 -20.09 5.30 -9.99
C LYS A 259 -18.81 5.24 -9.17
N TYR A 260 -18.49 6.31 -8.45
CA TYR A 260 -17.23 6.40 -7.71
C TYR A 260 -17.10 5.30 -6.64
N ASN A 261 -18.21 4.88 -6.04
CA ASN A 261 -18.23 3.83 -5.02
C ASN A 261 -17.90 2.41 -5.52
N THR A 262 -17.82 2.19 -6.83
CA THR A 262 -17.46 0.89 -7.39
C THR A 262 -15.94 0.71 -7.53
N TYR A 263 -15.14 1.74 -7.29
CA TYR A 263 -13.68 1.63 -7.39
C TYR A 263 -12.87 2.52 -6.43
N LEU A 264 -13.46 3.58 -5.87
CA LEU A 264 -12.77 4.39 -4.88
C LEU A 264 -12.82 3.76 -3.49
N GLN A 265 -11.63 3.61 -2.91
CA GLN A 265 -11.43 3.14 -1.56
C GLN A 265 -10.61 4.16 -0.80
N ASP A 266 -11.16 4.65 0.30
CA ASP A 266 -10.49 5.58 1.20
C ASP A 266 -10.48 4.99 2.60
N GLN A 267 -9.52 4.07 2.84
CA GLN A 267 -9.39 3.39 4.13
C GLN A 267 -9.09 4.35 5.29
N PHE A 268 -8.68 5.58 4.98
CA PHE A 268 -8.41 6.63 5.94
C PHE A 268 -9.72 7.32 6.32
N GLU A 269 -10.50 7.85 5.37
CA GLU A 269 -11.71 8.62 5.72
C GLU A 269 -12.89 7.75 6.20
N VAL A 270 -12.90 6.43 5.93
CA VAL A 270 -13.94 5.51 6.44
C VAL A 270 -14.13 5.63 7.95
N VAL A 271 -13.06 5.92 8.71
CA VAL A 271 -13.13 5.98 10.17
C VAL A 271 -13.70 7.31 10.70
N ALA A 272 -13.72 8.35 9.86
CA ALA A 272 -14.28 9.66 10.18
C ALA A 272 -15.69 9.83 9.61
N THR A 273 -15.79 9.96 8.28
CA THR A 273 -17.04 10.31 7.60
C THR A 273 -17.15 9.63 6.22
N PRO A 274 -17.50 8.33 6.16
CA PRO A 274 -17.69 7.60 4.90
C PRO A 274 -18.57 8.37 3.92
N TRP A 275 -18.06 8.64 2.71
CA TRP A 275 -18.77 9.35 1.64
C TRP A 275 -19.36 10.72 2.00
N ALA A 276 -18.85 11.37 3.05
CA ALA A 276 -19.11 12.78 3.32
C ALA A 276 -17.94 13.64 2.81
N GLN A 277 -17.76 14.83 3.40
CA GLN A 277 -16.92 15.93 2.89
C GLN A 277 -15.49 15.54 2.49
N GLY A 278 -14.83 14.60 3.19
CA GLY A 278 -13.43 14.23 2.96
C GLY A 278 -13.18 12.96 2.14
N TYR A 279 -14.19 12.11 1.94
CA TYR A 279 -13.97 10.76 1.38
C TYR A 279 -13.59 10.84 -0.10
N GLY A 280 -12.51 10.15 -0.49
CA GLY A 280 -12.00 10.16 -1.87
C GLY A 280 -11.31 11.47 -2.26
N LYS A 281 -11.33 12.49 -1.39
CA LYS A 281 -10.64 13.77 -1.56
C LYS A 281 -9.20 13.67 -1.09
N ASN A 282 -8.33 14.46 -1.72
CA ASN A 282 -6.92 14.61 -1.34
C ASN A 282 -6.15 13.28 -1.37
N ILE A 283 -6.59 12.37 -2.24
CA ILE A 283 -5.93 11.11 -2.55
C ILE A 283 -5.14 11.28 -3.84
N TYR A 284 -3.90 10.84 -3.82
CA TYR A 284 -3.00 10.86 -4.95
C TYR A 284 -2.40 9.48 -5.16
N GLN A 285 -2.65 8.88 -6.32
CA GLN A 285 -2.06 7.60 -6.72
C GLN A 285 -0.92 7.86 -7.68
N PHE A 286 0.24 7.29 -7.38
CA PHE A 286 1.46 7.46 -8.15
C PHE A 286 2.17 6.13 -8.39
N GLY A 287 2.98 6.09 -9.43
CA GLY A 287 3.97 5.06 -9.69
C GLY A 287 5.38 5.53 -9.32
N ASN A 288 6.29 4.59 -9.04
CA ASN A 288 7.72 4.92 -8.97
C ASN A 288 8.24 5.30 -10.39
N PRO A 289 8.66 6.55 -10.61
CA PRO A 289 9.15 7.02 -11.91
C PRO A 289 10.55 6.51 -12.30
N PHE A 290 11.30 5.91 -11.36
CA PHE A 290 12.71 5.62 -11.52
C PHE A 290 13.02 4.12 -11.52
N LEU A 291 14.24 3.81 -11.95
CA LEU A 291 14.84 2.49 -11.86
C LEU A 291 15.66 2.30 -10.57
N THR A 292 15.35 3.10 -9.55
CA THR A 292 15.83 3.00 -8.17
C THR A 292 14.65 2.89 -7.22
N ASN A 293 14.87 2.41 -6.00
CA ASN A 293 13.89 2.55 -4.91
C ASN A 293 13.56 4.02 -4.63
N ILE A 294 12.39 4.24 -4.03
CA ILE A 294 11.98 5.51 -3.42
C ILE A 294 11.66 5.26 -1.96
N ASP A 295 12.19 6.10 -1.07
CA ASP A 295 11.96 6.03 0.37
C ASP A 295 10.98 7.10 0.80
N LEU A 296 9.75 6.70 1.15
CA LEU A 296 8.72 7.64 1.58
C LEU A 296 8.63 7.77 3.10
N SER A 297 9.48 7.09 3.88
CA SER A 297 9.34 6.98 5.34
C SER A 297 9.43 8.29 6.11
N ARG A 298 9.95 9.36 5.49
CA ARG A 298 10.21 10.66 6.11
C ARG A 298 9.48 11.83 5.43
N ILE A 299 8.59 11.55 4.47
CA ILE A 299 7.95 12.60 3.66
C ILE A 299 7.07 13.57 4.47
N GLY A 300 6.63 13.19 5.66
CA GLY A 300 5.86 14.02 6.58
C GLY A 300 6.68 14.80 7.60
N TYR A 301 8.01 14.67 7.59
CA TYR A 301 8.89 15.19 8.64
C TYR A 301 9.83 16.27 8.10
N THR A 302 9.90 17.42 8.80
CA THR A 302 10.90 18.45 8.52
C THR A 302 12.24 18.05 9.13
N GLU A 303 13.21 17.74 8.28
CA GLU A 303 14.54 17.32 8.73
C GLU A 303 15.41 18.50 9.19
N ASN A 304 15.94 18.41 10.41
CA ASN A 304 16.80 19.45 11.02
C ASN A 304 18.30 19.32 10.63
N GLY A 305 18.64 18.53 9.61
CA GLY A 305 20.02 18.27 9.16
C GLY A 305 20.44 19.14 7.95
N GLY A 306 21.74 19.23 7.67
CA GLY A 306 22.27 20.02 6.55
C GLY A 306 21.96 19.46 5.15
N THR A 307 21.54 18.20 5.04
CA THR A 307 21.08 17.57 3.79
C THR A 307 19.81 16.77 4.05
N THR A 308 18.70 17.26 3.52
CA THR A 308 17.36 16.70 3.69
C THR A 308 16.91 16.01 2.41
N ASP A 309 15.86 15.20 2.50
CA ASP A 309 15.16 14.65 1.33
C ASP A 309 14.30 15.70 0.60
N GLY A 310 14.32 16.97 1.02
CA GLY A 310 13.60 18.06 0.37
C GLY A 310 12.07 17.95 0.40
N ASN A 311 11.51 17.05 1.21
CA ASN A 311 10.07 16.85 1.37
C ASN A 311 9.67 17.16 2.83
N ALA A 312 8.50 17.78 3.01
CA ALA A 312 7.94 18.09 4.33
C ALA A 312 6.41 18.29 4.21
N ILE A 313 5.70 17.21 3.88
CA ILE A 313 4.25 17.21 3.67
C ILE A 313 3.56 17.22 5.04
N GLY A 314 3.42 18.41 5.64
CA GLY A 314 2.97 18.55 7.02
C GLY A 314 1.51 18.12 7.29
N ASN A 315 0.69 17.98 6.25
CA ASN A 315 -0.70 17.53 6.37
C ASN A 315 -0.91 16.10 5.83
N ILE A 316 0.16 15.30 5.71
CA ILE A 316 0.02 13.90 5.32
C ILE A 316 -0.76 13.12 6.38
N TRP A 317 -1.68 12.26 5.93
CA TRP A 317 -2.35 11.30 6.80
C TRP A 317 -1.68 9.94 6.69
N GLY A 318 -1.52 9.42 5.47
CA GLY A 318 -0.94 8.10 5.29
C GLY A 318 -0.62 7.73 3.86
N VAL A 319 0.08 6.62 3.73
CA VAL A 319 0.48 6.01 2.48
C VAL A 319 0.06 4.55 2.46
N ARG A 320 -0.65 4.17 1.40
CA ARG A 320 -0.90 2.77 1.03
C ARG A 320 0.11 2.39 -0.05
N TYR A 321 1.06 1.53 0.27
CA TYR A 321 2.22 1.29 -0.59
C TYR A 321 2.26 -0.09 -1.26
N THR A 322 1.25 -0.92 -1.02
CA THR A 322 0.99 -2.12 -1.82
C THR A 322 -0.43 -2.07 -2.37
N ALA A 323 -0.67 -2.71 -3.51
CA ALA A 323 -2.03 -2.85 -4.04
C ALA A 323 -2.88 -3.88 -3.26
N GLY A 324 -2.25 -4.79 -2.52
CA GLY A 324 -2.94 -5.94 -1.92
C GLY A 324 -3.55 -6.85 -2.99
N THR A 325 -4.67 -7.48 -2.65
CA THR A 325 -5.48 -8.28 -3.59
C THR A 325 -6.58 -7.43 -4.22
N VAL A 326 -6.52 -7.26 -5.54
CA VAL A 326 -7.49 -6.59 -6.42
C VAL A 326 -8.45 -7.62 -7.03
N VAL A 327 -9.74 -7.31 -6.99
CA VAL A 327 -10.81 -8.09 -7.62
C VAL A 327 -11.67 -7.16 -8.46
N THR A 328 -11.95 -7.56 -9.70
CA THR A 328 -12.92 -6.91 -10.57
C THR A 328 -14.13 -7.81 -10.75
N ALA A 329 -15.29 -7.36 -10.30
CA ALA A 329 -16.56 -8.07 -10.43
C ALA A 329 -17.09 -8.03 -11.87
N ALA A 330 -18.11 -8.85 -12.15
CA ALA A 330 -18.69 -8.98 -13.48
C ALA A 330 -19.36 -7.68 -13.98
N ASP A 331 -19.82 -6.84 -13.05
CA ASP A 331 -20.39 -5.51 -13.30
C ASP A 331 -19.32 -4.43 -13.56
N GLY A 332 -18.02 -4.78 -13.47
CA GLY A 332 -16.90 -3.86 -13.66
C GLY A 332 -16.42 -3.18 -12.37
N SER A 333 -17.12 -3.35 -11.25
CA SER A 333 -16.69 -2.85 -9.94
C SER A 333 -15.34 -3.45 -9.56
N THR A 334 -14.40 -2.63 -9.09
CA THR A 334 -13.04 -3.06 -8.78
C THR A 334 -12.65 -2.65 -7.36
N THR A 335 -12.34 -3.60 -6.50
CA THR A 335 -11.94 -3.35 -5.12
C THR A 335 -10.58 -3.96 -4.82
N SER A 336 -9.87 -3.40 -3.85
CA SER A 336 -8.63 -3.95 -3.31
C SER A 336 -8.74 -4.22 -1.81
N SER A 337 -7.96 -5.18 -1.30
CA SER A 337 -7.98 -5.61 0.08
C SER A 337 -6.61 -6.13 0.53
N GLY A 338 -6.32 -6.11 1.84
CA GLY A 338 -5.03 -6.58 2.36
C GLY A 338 -3.82 -5.74 1.91
N ALA A 339 -4.03 -4.46 1.58
CA ALA A 339 -2.94 -3.54 1.31
C ALA A 339 -2.23 -3.11 2.60
N LEU A 340 -0.91 -2.96 2.54
CA LEU A 340 -0.11 -2.39 3.62
C LEU A 340 -0.25 -0.87 3.67
N ILE A 341 -0.40 -0.35 4.89
CA ILE A 341 -0.70 1.06 5.18
C ILE A 341 0.20 1.55 6.30
N THR A 342 0.83 2.71 6.06
CA THR A 342 1.54 3.50 7.06
C THR A 342 0.83 4.83 7.22
N THR A 343 0.47 5.22 8.44
CA THR A 343 -0.07 6.56 8.76
C THR A 343 0.99 7.39 9.49
N PHE A 344 0.78 8.71 9.58
CA PHE A 344 1.73 9.64 10.20
C PHE A 344 1.05 10.42 11.32
N ASP A 345 1.69 10.47 12.48
CA ASP A 345 1.26 11.38 13.55
C ASP A 345 1.49 12.86 13.14
N THR A 346 1.07 13.79 13.98
CA THR A 346 1.24 15.23 13.71
C THR A 346 2.69 15.72 13.72
N ASN A 347 3.63 14.91 14.20
CA ASN A 347 5.06 15.17 14.13
C ASN A 347 5.73 14.51 12.91
N GLY A 348 4.97 13.81 12.06
CA GLY A 348 5.50 13.09 10.91
C GLY A 348 6.16 11.75 11.27
N VAL A 349 5.90 11.19 12.45
CA VAL A 349 6.35 9.85 12.86
C VAL A 349 5.43 8.80 12.21
N PRO A 350 5.99 7.85 11.43
CA PRO A 350 5.21 6.81 10.78
C PRO A 350 4.77 5.72 11.78
N VAL A 351 3.51 5.30 11.68
CA VAL A 351 2.91 4.20 12.44
C VAL A 351 2.14 3.27 11.52
N GLY A 352 1.79 2.07 12.01
CA GLY A 352 1.26 0.97 11.20
C GLY A 352 2.39 0.17 10.54
N ASP A 353 2.17 -0.20 9.28
CA ASP A 353 3.13 -1.00 8.51
C ASP A 353 4.46 -0.27 8.31
N GLN A 354 5.51 -1.07 8.19
CA GLN A 354 6.90 -0.61 8.11
C GLN A 354 7.52 -0.99 6.77
N GLY A 355 8.62 -0.31 6.44
CA GLY A 355 9.32 -0.57 5.18
C GLY A 355 8.68 0.16 4.00
N LEU A 356 8.43 1.46 4.18
CA LEU A 356 7.83 2.35 3.19
C LEU A 356 8.78 2.68 2.02
N ILE A 357 9.27 1.62 1.37
CA ILE A 357 10.11 1.63 0.18
C ILE A 357 9.26 1.23 -1.02
N ILE A 358 9.27 2.07 -2.05
CA ILE A 358 8.59 1.81 -3.31
C ILE A 358 9.63 1.34 -4.34
N LYS A 359 9.55 0.07 -4.72
CA LYS A 359 10.46 -0.53 -5.70
C LYS A 359 10.20 0.02 -7.11
N PRO A 360 11.16 -0.03 -8.04
CA PRO A 360 10.90 0.28 -9.44
C PRO A 360 9.72 -0.51 -9.99
N MET A 361 8.85 0.16 -10.75
CA MET A 361 7.59 -0.39 -11.28
C MET A 361 6.47 -0.67 -10.25
N GLN A 362 6.67 -0.35 -8.97
CA GLN A 362 5.64 -0.41 -7.93
C GLN A 362 4.84 0.90 -7.89
N THR A 363 3.58 0.80 -7.42
CA THR A 363 2.69 1.94 -7.21
C THR A 363 2.36 2.15 -5.73
N PHE A 364 1.88 3.34 -5.40
CA PHE A 364 1.47 3.72 -4.05
C PHE A 364 0.40 4.81 -4.09
N VAL A 365 -0.25 5.03 -2.95
CA VAL A 365 -1.29 6.04 -2.76
C VAL A 365 -0.97 6.89 -1.54
N ILE A 366 -0.99 8.21 -1.68
CA ILE A 366 -0.88 9.19 -0.60
C ILE A 366 -2.26 9.76 -0.30
N LYS A 367 -2.62 9.85 0.98
CA LYS A 367 -3.77 10.62 1.47
C LYS A 367 -3.27 11.82 2.28
N LEU A 368 -3.75 13.01 1.95
CA LEU A 368 -3.59 14.20 2.79
C LEU A 368 -4.86 14.43 3.63
N ARG A 369 -4.69 15.04 4.79
CA ARG A 369 -5.77 15.40 5.73
C ARG A 369 -6.68 16.47 5.17
N ASN A 370 -6.10 17.41 4.43
CA ASN A 370 -6.80 18.51 3.78
C ASN A 370 -6.04 18.91 2.52
N ASN A 371 -6.53 19.95 1.84
CA ASN A 371 -5.91 20.51 0.65
C ASN A 371 -6.00 22.05 0.65
N ASP A 372 -5.97 22.65 1.84
CA ASP A 372 -6.12 24.09 2.01
C ASP A 372 -4.92 24.84 1.41
N ALA A 373 -3.73 24.23 1.45
CA ALA A 373 -2.52 24.71 0.83
C ALA A 373 -1.87 23.63 -0.04
N PRO A 374 -1.39 23.97 -1.27
CA PRO A 374 -0.67 23.02 -2.11
C PRO A 374 0.57 22.49 -1.39
N GLN A 375 0.76 21.17 -1.41
CA GLN A 375 2.00 20.53 -0.96
C GLN A 375 2.87 20.18 -2.16
N THR A 376 4.18 20.10 -1.95
CA THR A 376 5.13 19.72 -3.00
C THR A 376 5.75 18.37 -2.67
N LEU A 377 5.77 17.47 -3.66
CA LEU A 377 6.45 16.18 -3.60
C LEU A 377 7.61 16.19 -4.61
N ASN A 378 8.83 16.05 -4.10
CA ASN A 378 10.03 15.93 -4.91
C ASN A 378 10.47 14.47 -4.99
N PHE A 379 10.18 13.81 -6.11
CA PHE A 379 10.57 12.43 -6.36
C PHE A 379 12.09 12.25 -6.47
N ASN A 380 12.83 13.25 -6.98
CA ASN A 380 14.26 13.11 -7.27
C ASN A 380 15.08 12.89 -6.00
N THR A 381 14.66 13.51 -4.90
CA THR A 381 15.32 13.47 -3.60
C THR A 381 14.78 12.35 -2.69
N LEU A 382 13.94 11.46 -3.22
CA LEU A 382 13.49 10.26 -2.51
C LEU A 382 14.19 8.99 -3.02
N ARG A 383 14.98 9.10 -4.09
CA ARG A 383 15.67 7.98 -4.76
C ARG A 383 16.71 7.33 -3.86
N ARG A 384 16.71 6.00 -3.79
CA ARG A 384 17.66 5.20 -3.00
C ARG A 384 18.01 3.91 -3.70
N PHE A 385 19.20 3.38 -3.41
CA PHE A 385 19.56 2.01 -3.79
C PHE A 385 19.17 0.97 -2.73
N LYS A 386 18.81 1.41 -1.53
CA LYS A 386 18.52 0.51 -0.41
C LYS A 386 17.07 0.02 -0.45
N GLU A 387 16.90 -1.26 -0.15
CA GLU A 387 15.59 -1.93 0.02
C GLU A 387 14.95 -1.64 1.40
N THR A 388 15.56 -0.80 2.23
CA THR A 388 15.11 -0.49 3.58
C THR A 388 15.12 1.01 3.85
N VAL A 389 14.18 1.47 4.68
CA VAL A 389 13.99 2.87 5.07
C VAL A 389 15.20 3.51 5.77
N ARG A 390 15.29 4.84 5.70
CA ARG A 390 16.32 5.66 6.36
C ARG A 390 16.07 5.83 7.86
N ASP A 391 17.18 5.85 8.58
CA ASP A 391 17.24 6.25 9.98
C ASP A 391 16.99 7.77 10.14
N ALA A 392 16.27 8.17 11.19
CA ALA A 392 16.03 9.58 11.55
C ALA A 392 17.31 10.40 11.80
N SER A 393 18.39 9.75 12.27
CA SER A 393 19.66 10.40 12.60
C SER A 393 20.61 10.55 11.41
N THR A 394 20.29 9.88 10.29
CA THR A 394 21.15 9.82 9.11
C THR A 394 20.68 10.81 8.04
N ASN A 395 21.53 11.76 7.65
CA ASN A 395 21.26 12.69 6.55
C ASN A 395 20.90 11.95 5.24
N TYR A 396 20.09 12.60 4.40
CA TYR A 396 19.74 12.03 3.11
C TYR A 396 20.98 11.77 2.23
N SER A 397 21.06 10.57 1.65
CA SER A 397 22.01 10.22 0.59
C SER A 397 21.56 8.94 -0.12
N VAL A 398 21.82 8.87 -1.43
CA VAL A 398 21.53 7.70 -2.28
C VAL A 398 22.21 6.40 -1.80
N VAL A 399 23.35 6.50 -1.10
CA VAL A 399 24.21 5.37 -0.69
C VAL A 399 24.27 5.12 0.83
N ALA A 400 23.63 5.96 1.65
CA ALA A 400 23.71 5.85 3.11
C ALA A 400 23.27 4.47 3.64
N ALA A 401 24.04 3.93 4.60
CA ALA A 401 23.74 2.69 5.33
C ALA A 401 22.77 2.92 6.51
N LYS A 402 22.16 1.83 7.00
CA LYS A 402 20.94 1.76 7.83
C LYS A 402 21.23 1.60 9.35
N ASN A 403 20.48 2.30 10.21
CA ASN A 403 19.81 1.90 11.47
C ASN A 403 19.92 2.91 12.63
N ALA A 404 18.75 3.18 13.25
CA ALA A 404 18.44 3.74 14.60
C ALA A 404 18.04 5.23 14.73
N GLY A 405 16.72 5.46 14.70
CA GLY A 405 16.02 6.74 14.85
C GLY A 405 16.34 7.58 16.09
N LYS A 406 15.97 8.86 16.00
CA LYS A 406 16.33 9.90 16.97
C LYS A 406 15.25 10.07 18.03
N ILE A 407 15.74 10.28 19.24
CA ILE A 407 15.01 10.50 20.50
C ILE A 407 14.76 12.00 20.70
N GLY A 408 13.55 12.36 21.16
CA GLY A 408 13.27 13.62 21.87
C GLY A 408 11.83 14.13 21.69
N GLY A 409 11.01 14.05 22.73
CA GLY A 409 9.63 14.57 22.79
C GLY A 409 8.61 13.56 23.33
N GLU A 410 7.33 13.97 23.41
CA GLU A 410 6.20 13.04 23.61
C GLU A 410 6.31 11.88 22.61
N THR A 411 6.33 10.63 23.10
CA THR A 411 6.65 9.47 22.26
C THR A 411 5.39 8.77 21.76
N VAL A 412 5.40 8.37 20.49
CA VAL A 412 4.36 7.52 19.91
C VAL A 412 4.74 6.06 20.14
N LYS A 413 3.83 5.28 20.71
CA LYS A 413 4.02 3.86 21.06
C LYS A 413 3.10 3.02 20.19
N GLN A 414 3.56 1.86 19.77
CA GLN A 414 2.78 0.97 18.92
C GLN A 414 2.96 -0.49 19.36
N LEU A 415 1.84 -1.20 19.43
CA LEU A 415 1.77 -2.65 19.50
C LEU A 415 1.25 -3.17 18.15
N GLY A 416 2.11 -3.82 17.39
CA GLY A 416 1.73 -4.67 16.27
C GLY A 416 1.38 -6.07 16.77
N VAL A 417 0.21 -6.56 16.39
CA VAL A 417 -0.19 -7.96 16.59
C VAL A 417 -0.14 -8.65 15.24
N ILE A 418 0.77 -9.62 15.11
CA ILE A 418 1.05 -10.33 13.86
C ILE A 418 0.53 -11.75 13.97
N ALA A 419 -0.43 -12.14 13.13
CA ALA A 419 -0.94 -13.49 13.04
C ALA A 419 -0.03 -14.36 12.16
N LEU A 420 0.42 -15.49 12.72
CA LEU A 420 1.26 -16.46 12.05
C LEU A 420 0.50 -17.76 11.80
N ASP A 421 0.78 -18.39 10.66
CA ASP A 421 0.32 -19.76 10.39
C ASP A 421 1.13 -20.81 11.18
N ALA A 422 0.77 -22.08 11.03
CA ALA A 422 1.45 -23.19 11.69
C ALA A 422 2.93 -23.34 11.32
N ASN A 423 3.38 -22.74 10.21
CA ASN A 423 4.78 -22.73 9.77
C ASN A 423 5.52 -21.45 10.22
N GLY A 424 4.87 -20.58 11.00
CA GLY A 424 5.45 -19.31 11.43
C GLY A 424 5.45 -18.23 10.34
N LYS A 425 4.72 -18.42 9.23
CA LYS A 425 4.59 -17.41 8.19
C LYS A 425 3.50 -16.41 8.58
N GLU A 426 3.80 -15.12 8.42
CA GLU A 426 2.81 -14.08 8.61
C GLU A 426 1.68 -14.15 7.58
N ILE A 427 0.43 -14.09 8.07
CA ILE A 427 -0.79 -14.15 7.25
C ILE A 427 -1.78 -13.02 7.54
N ALA A 428 -1.67 -12.32 8.68
CA ALA A 428 -2.41 -11.11 8.96
C ALA A 428 -1.71 -10.27 10.04
N ARG A 429 -2.12 -9.01 10.18
CA ARG A 429 -1.61 -8.09 11.21
C ARG A 429 -2.63 -6.99 11.52
N THR A 430 -2.46 -6.32 12.64
CA THR A 430 -3.17 -5.09 13.05
C THR A 430 -2.36 -4.34 14.09
N TYR A 431 -2.68 -3.07 14.32
CA TYR A 431 -1.91 -2.16 15.17
C TYR A 431 -2.77 -1.46 16.20
N TYR A 432 -2.21 -1.30 17.39
CA TYR A 432 -2.72 -0.42 18.44
C TYR A 432 -1.67 0.64 18.77
N VAL A 433 -1.99 1.91 18.53
CA VAL A 433 -1.10 3.06 18.61
C VAL A 433 -1.51 3.97 19.77
N LEU A 434 -0.52 4.56 20.45
CA LEU A 434 -0.73 5.41 21.61
C LEU A 434 0.14 6.65 21.56
N SER A 435 -0.46 7.77 21.92
CA SER A 435 0.20 9.06 22.07
C SER A 435 -0.61 9.94 23.01
N SER A 436 0.01 10.92 23.66
CA SER A 436 -0.69 11.96 24.40
C SER A 436 -1.61 12.82 23.53
N ARG A 437 -1.42 12.80 22.20
CA ARG A 437 -2.20 13.57 21.20
C ARG A 437 -3.24 12.75 20.45
N ALA A 438 -3.21 11.44 20.59
CA ALA A 438 -4.25 10.59 20.04
C ALA A 438 -5.57 10.85 20.78
N LYS A 439 -6.68 10.67 20.08
CA LYS A 439 -8.01 10.73 20.67
C LYS A 439 -8.45 9.32 21.02
N THR A 440 -9.07 9.17 22.18
CA THR A 440 -9.76 7.93 22.57
C THR A 440 -11.18 7.91 21.99
N GLY A 441 -11.54 6.78 21.39
CA GLY A 441 -12.79 6.51 20.72
C GLY A 441 -12.96 7.29 19.42
N HIS A 442 -14.19 7.27 18.89
CA HIS A 442 -14.46 7.83 17.58
C HIS A 442 -14.05 9.31 17.44
N HIS A 443 -13.26 9.61 16.40
CA HIS A 443 -12.88 10.96 16.05
C HIS A 443 -13.86 11.59 15.06
N THR A 444 -14.18 12.86 15.30
CA THR A 444 -14.99 13.70 14.40
C THR A 444 -14.13 14.63 13.55
N SER A 445 -12.80 14.55 13.70
CA SER A 445 -11.82 15.37 12.98
C SER A 445 -10.63 14.51 12.56
N VAL A 446 -10.18 14.72 11.32
CA VAL A 446 -9.04 14.00 10.73
C VAL A 446 -7.69 14.70 11.00
N ALA A 447 -7.67 15.75 11.82
CA ALA A 447 -6.48 16.60 11.99
C ALA A 447 -5.30 15.87 12.65
N THR A 448 -5.58 14.97 13.61
CA THR A 448 -4.56 14.32 14.44
C THR A 448 -4.57 12.80 14.37
N THR A 449 -5.63 12.21 13.83
CA THR A 449 -5.83 10.76 13.85
C THR A 449 -4.80 10.01 13.00
N VAL A 450 -4.34 8.86 13.49
CA VAL A 450 -3.54 7.88 12.76
C VAL A 450 -4.33 6.63 12.41
N GLN A 451 -5.64 6.60 12.70
CA GLN A 451 -6.48 5.44 12.42
C GLN A 451 -6.58 5.15 10.92
N ALA A 452 -6.73 3.86 10.62
CA ALA A 452 -7.05 3.36 9.28
C ALA A 452 -7.96 2.14 9.39
N SER A 453 -9.00 2.09 8.57
CA SER A 453 -9.96 0.99 8.56
C SER A 453 -9.37 -0.30 8.00
N ALA A 454 -9.79 -1.42 8.59
CA ALA A 454 -9.56 -2.75 8.07
C ALA A 454 -10.51 -3.06 6.91
N SER A 455 -9.99 -3.79 5.91
CA SER A 455 -10.76 -4.34 4.80
C SER A 455 -11.37 -5.69 5.18
N GLN A 456 -12.35 -6.17 4.42
CA GLN A 456 -12.95 -7.49 4.65
C GLN A 456 -11.96 -8.67 4.50
N ALA A 457 -10.82 -8.47 3.83
CA ALA A 457 -9.78 -9.49 3.72
C ALA A 457 -8.86 -9.56 4.94
N ASN A 458 -8.86 -8.54 5.81
CA ASN A 458 -8.14 -8.62 7.07
C ASN A 458 -8.76 -9.76 7.90
N MET A 459 -7.89 -10.62 8.45
CA MET A 459 -8.32 -11.76 9.27
C MET A 459 -8.39 -11.39 10.75
N ILE A 460 -7.61 -10.38 11.14
CA ILE A 460 -7.63 -9.78 12.48
C ILE A 460 -7.74 -8.27 12.37
N GLY A 461 -8.29 -7.66 13.41
CA GLY A 461 -8.46 -6.22 13.51
C GLY A 461 -9.03 -5.84 14.87
N THR A 462 -9.10 -4.55 15.13
CA THR A 462 -9.69 -4.00 16.35
C THR A 462 -10.95 -3.19 16.01
N PHE A 463 -11.61 -2.63 17.02
CA PHE A 463 -12.77 -1.76 16.87
C PHE A 463 -12.56 -0.48 17.65
N GLU A 464 -13.36 0.53 17.34
CA GLU A 464 -13.47 1.73 18.18
C GLU A 464 -13.71 1.36 19.63
N GLU A 465 -12.97 2.00 20.51
CA GLU A 465 -13.09 1.82 21.94
C GLU A 465 -14.11 2.77 22.56
N ALA A 466 -14.93 2.24 23.47
CA ALA A 466 -15.70 3.08 24.36
C ALA A 466 -14.75 3.79 25.34
N LEU A 467 -15.09 4.98 25.81
CA LEU A 467 -14.24 5.76 26.74
C LEU A 467 -13.86 5.03 28.04
N GLN A 468 -14.58 3.96 28.39
CA GLN A 468 -14.36 3.12 29.57
C GLN A 468 -13.77 1.74 29.25
N GLY A 469 -13.30 1.51 28.02
CA GLY A 469 -12.84 0.19 27.58
C GLY A 469 -13.92 -0.63 26.89
N GLY A 470 -13.51 -1.59 26.05
CA GLY A 470 -14.40 -2.45 25.28
C GLY A 470 -14.87 -1.81 23.98
N TYR A 471 -15.92 -2.38 23.39
CA TYR A 471 -16.46 -1.90 22.11
C TYR A 471 -17.25 -0.60 22.27
N ASP A 472 -17.02 0.35 21.37
CA ASP A 472 -18.01 1.38 21.07
C ASP A 472 -19.09 0.81 20.13
N ASN A 473 -20.21 0.40 20.72
CA ASN A 473 -21.31 -0.25 20.01
C ASN A 473 -21.96 0.64 18.94
N ASP A 474 -21.79 1.97 18.99
CA ASP A 474 -22.32 2.88 17.97
C ASP A 474 -21.56 2.77 16.63
N TYR A 475 -20.38 2.14 16.63
CA TYR A 475 -19.49 2.06 15.48
C TYR A 475 -19.12 0.63 15.05
N THR A 476 -19.35 -0.39 15.89
CA THR A 476 -19.04 -1.80 15.55
C THR A 476 -19.65 -2.29 14.24
N ALA A 477 -20.85 -1.82 13.88
CA ALA A 477 -21.52 -2.17 12.62
C ALA A 477 -21.13 -1.28 11.42
N LYS A 478 -20.29 -0.25 11.63
CA LYS A 478 -19.91 0.74 10.60
C LYS A 478 -18.52 0.49 10.03
N TYR A 479 -17.56 0.10 10.86
CA TYR A 479 -16.22 -0.26 10.42
C TYR A 479 -15.49 -0.98 11.56
N TRP A 480 -14.31 -1.46 11.21
CA TRP A 480 -13.32 -2.00 12.12
C TRP A 480 -11.95 -1.51 11.69
N LEU A 481 -10.97 -1.60 12.58
CA LEU A 481 -9.72 -0.87 12.49
C LEU A 481 -8.55 -1.80 12.20
N TYR A 482 -7.75 -1.39 11.22
CA TYR A 482 -6.45 -1.99 10.92
C TYR A 482 -5.36 -1.35 11.78
N ILE A 483 -5.41 -0.02 11.89
CA ILE A 483 -4.65 0.78 12.83
C ILE A 483 -5.67 1.44 13.75
N ASN A 484 -5.68 1.07 15.03
CA ASN A 484 -6.41 1.78 16.07
C ASN A 484 -5.45 2.68 16.86
N GLU A 485 -5.97 3.77 17.40
CA GLU A 485 -5.27 4.73 18.26
C GLU A 485 -6.02 4.90 19.58
N ALA A 486 -5.34 5.30 20.65
CA ALA A 486 -6.01 5.85 21.84
C ALA A 486 -5.09 6.84 22.56
N ASN A 487 -5.67 7.69 23.41
CA ASN A 487 -4.87 8.58 24.23
C ASN A 487 -4.14 7.79 25.33
N GLU A 488 -2.82 7.97 25.44
CA GLU A 488 -2.03 7.16 26.38
C GLU A 488 -2.31 7.46 27.86
N ASN A 489 -2.89 8.62 28.17
CA ASN A 489 -3.14 9.05 29.55
C ASN A 489 -4.56 8.68 30.00
N ASP A 490 -5.59 9.01 29.21
CA ASP A 490 -6.98 8.77 29.60
C ASP A 490 -7.45 7.33 29.35
N PHE A 491 -6.72 6.58 28.50
CA PHE A 491 -7.05 5.20 28.14
C PHE A 491 -6.11 4.16 28.77
N ARG A 492 -5.23 4.61 29.67
CA ARG A 492 -4.34 3.73 30.41
C ARG A 492 -5.12 2.71 31.24
N GLY A 493 -4.78 1.44 31.11
CA GLY A 493 -5.38 0.31 31.83
C GLY A 493 -6.75 -0.11 31.34
N LYS A 494 -7.27 0.51 30.26
CA LYS A 494 -8.53 0.13 29.60
C LYS A 494 -8.24 -0.73 28.37
N ASN A 495 -9.18 -1.59 27.99
CA ASN A 495 -9.00 -2.51 26.87
C ASN A 495 -9.49 -1.96 25.53
N VAL A 496 -8.68 -2.20 24.51
CA VAL A 496 -9.12 -2.29 23.11
C VAL A 496 -9.42 -3.76 22.78
N LYS A 497 -10.51 -4.02 22.06
CA LYS A 497 -10.90 -5.36 21.64
C LYS A 497 -10.22 -5.75 20.33
N LEU A 498 -9.40 -6.80 20.36
CA LEU A 498 -8.85 -7.48 19.19
C LEU A 498 -9.75 -8.66 18.83
N VAL A 499 -10.08 -8.78 17.55
CA VAL A 499 -10.95 -9.84 17.04
C VAL A 499 -10.25 -10.63 15.94
N ASN A 500 -10.45 -11.95 15.95
CA ASN A 500 -10.03 -12.89 14.94
C ASN A 500 -11.25 -13.47 14.18
N TYR A 501 -11.30 -13.21 12.87
CA TYR A 501 -12.31 -13.70 11.94
C TYR A 501 -11.81 -14.85 11.05
N ASP A 502 -10.66 -15.45 11.38
CA ASP A 502 -10.18 -16.63 10.70
C ASP A 502 -10.99 -17.87 11.06
N THR A 503 -12.02 -18.11 10.27
CA THR A 503 -12.90 -19.27 10.40
C THR A 503 -12.24 -20.58 9.97
N ASN A 504 -11.14 -20.52 9.23
CA ASN A 504 -10.44 -21.70 8.71
C ASN A 504 -9.29 -22.16 9.63
N LYS A 505 -9.10 -21.52 10.78
CA LYS A 505 -8.03 -21.85 11.76
C LYS A 505 -6.64 -21.92 11.13
N LYS A 506 -6.37 -21.06 10.16
CA LYS A 506 -5.06 -20.83 9.56
C LYS A 506 -4.11 -20.14 10.53
N ILE A 507 -4.61 -19.27 11.40
CA ILE A 507 -3.84 -18.57 12.43
C ILE A 507 -3.59 -19.52 13.59
N ALA A 508 -2.32 -19.88 13.78
CA ALA A 508 -1.86 -20.74 14.86
C ALA A 508 -1.35 -19.94 16.08
N SER A 509 -0.73 -18.79 15.83
CA SER A 509 -0.12 -17.96 16.89
C SER A 509 -0.16 -16.47 16.57
N TYR A 510 0.02 -15.65 17.61
CA TYR A 510 0.28 -14.22 17.49
C TYR A 510 1.70 -13.90 17.91
N LYS A 511 2.38 -13.05 17.16
CA LYS A 511 3.65 -12.42 17.50
C LYS A 511 3.44 -10.94 17.82
N PHE A 512 4.06 -10.46 18.89
CA PHE A 512 4.03 -9.04 19.25
C PHE A 512 5.24 -8.28 18.70
N GLU A 513 4.96 -7.15 18.07
CA GLU A 513 5.95 -6.17 17.61
C GLU A 513 5.71 -4.84 18.31
N ILE A 514 6.57 -4.46 19.24
CA ILE A 514 6.48 -3.26 20.05
C ILE A 514 7.47 -2.22 19.54
N ARG A 515 6.97 -1.02 19.26
CA ARG A 515 7.75 0.11 18.79
C ARG A 515 7.53 1.35 19.63
N GLU A 516 8.55 2.20 19.66
CA GLU A 516 8.49 3.55 20.17
C GLU A 516 9.15 4.49 19.15
N ASN A 517 8.42 5.53 18.71
CA ASN A 517 8.83 6.46 17.66
C ASN A 517 9.28 5.76 16.36
N ALA A 518 8.47 4.79 15.91
CA ALA A 518 8.74 3.90 14.78
C ALA A 518 9.94 2.94 14.93
N GLU A 519 10.70 3.01 16.02
CA GLU A 519 11.84 2.13 16.27
C GLU A 519 11.41 0.89 17.06
N LEU A 520 11.94 -0.26 16.66
CA LEU A 520 11.71 -1.51 17.36
C LEU A 520 12.46 -1.49 18.70
N VAL A 521 11.78 -1.80 19.79
CA VAL A 521 12.48 -1.99 21.08
C VAL A 521 13.27 -3.30 21.05
N ALA A 522 14.16 -3.54 22.02
CA ALA A 522 14.93 -4.78 22.05
C ALA A 522 14.03 -6.01 22.31
N ASP A 523 14.38 -7.16 21.74
CA ASP A 523 13.66 -8.41 21.99
C ASP A 523 13.56 -8.74 23.48
N GLY A 524 12.38 -9.16 23.92
CA GLY A 524 12.04 -9.40 25.33
C GLY A 524 11.64 -8.16 26.13
N THR A 525 11.74 -6.95 25.57
CA THR A 525 11.36 -5.70 26.27
C THR A 525 9.85 -5.61 26.47
N HIS A 526 9.44 -5.23 27.68
CA HIS A 526 8.06 -4.89 28.03
C HIS A 526 7.90 -3.40 28.37
N GLN A 527 8.76 -2.86 29.24
CA GLN A 527 8.69 -1.47 29.66
C GLN A 527 9.24 -0.54 28.57
N LEU A 528 8.45 0.47 28.21
CA LEU A 528 8.84 1.52 27.27
C LEU A 528 9.48 2.69 28.00
N SER A 529 9.87 3.75 27.27
CA SER A 529 10.52 4.93 27.88
C SER A 529 9.69 5.59 29.00
N SER A 530 8.36 5.43 28.97
CA SER A 530 7.42 5.91 30.01
C SER A 530 7.39 5.03 31.27
N GLY A 531 8.12 3.92 31.30
CA GLY A 531 8.02 2.88 32.34
C GLY A 531 6.74 2.04 32.27
N THR A 532 5.86 2.30 31.31
CA THR A 532 4.61 1.57 31.08
C THR A 532 4.73 0.70 29.83
N GLY A 533 4.16 -0.50 29.85
CA GLY A 533 4.18 -1.45 28.74
C GLY A 533 2.79 -1.93 28.32
N PHE A 534 2.75 -2.72 27.25
CA PHE A 534 1.52 -3.31 26.73
C PHE A 534 1.18 -4.63 27.43
N TYR A 535 -0.12 -4.92 27.55
CA TYR A 535 -0.64 -6.16 28.10
C TYR A 535 -1.69 -6.75 27.15
N TYR A 536 -1.92 -8.06 27.26
CA TYR A 536 -3.01 -8.74 26.59
C TYR A 536 -3.73 -9.68 27.55
N LYS A 537 -4.97 -10.03 27.22
CA LYS A 537 -5.76 -11.05 27.92
C LYS A 537 -6.64 -11.77 26.89
N SER A 538 -6.55 -13.09 26.81
CA SER A 538 -7.55 -13.87 26.08
C SER A 538 -8.88 -13.85 26.84
N GLU A 539 -10.01 -14.01 26.16
CA GLU A 539 -11.36 -13.93 26.75
C GLU A 539 -11.52 -14.58 28.15
N ASN A 540 -10.99 -15.79 28.35
CA ASN A 540 -11.04 -16.51 29.65
C ASN A 540 -9.68 -16.61 30.37
N GLY A 541 -8.69 -15.83 29.94
CA GLY A 541 -7.32 -15.88 30.47
C GLY A 541 -7.05 -14.84 31.55
N THR A 542 -5.82 -14.86 32.07
CA THR A 542 -5.29 -13.81 32.93
C THR A 542 -4.63 -12.71 32.11
N VAL A 543 -4.47 -11.53 32.69
CA VAL A 543 -3.75 -10.43 32.06
C VAL A 543 -2.25 -10.75 32.05
N GLU A 544 -1.64 -10.69 30.88
CA GLU A 544 -0.23 -11.00 30.65
C GLU A 544 0.50 -9.83 29.99
N GLN A 545 1.79 -9.69 30.25
CA GLN A 545 2.63 -8.69 29.61
C GLN A 545 2.90 -9.09 28.16
N ALA A 546 2.67 -8.15 27.22
CA ALA A 546 3.22 -8.29 25.87
C ALA A 546 4.70 -7.89 25.91
N LYS A 547 5.55 -8.74 25.34
CA LYS A 547 6.98 -8.48 25.16
C LYS A 547 7.33 -8.44 23.68
N GLN A 548 8.28 -7.59 23.33
CA GLN A 548 8.80 -7.49 21.97
C GLN A 548 9.34 -8.84 21.48
N GLY A 549 8.84 -9.29 20.32
CA GLY A 549 9.24 -10.55 19.69
C GLY A 549 8.56 -11.79 20.28
N GLN A 550 7.75 -11.67 21.33
CA GLN A 550 7.06 -12.79 21.95
C GLN A 550 6.02 -13.39 20.99
N VAL A 551 5.98 -14.72 20.93
CA VAL A 551 4.99 -15.49 20.17
C VAL A 551 4.11 -16.26 21.16
N ILE A 552 2.79 -16.17 20.99
CA ILE A 552 1.79 -16.83 21.83
C ILE A 552 0.81 -17.66 20.98
N PRO A 553 0.32 -18.81 21.46
CA PRO A 553 -0.70 -19.57 20.74
C PRO A 553 -2.04 -18.83 20.72
N VAL A 554 -2.84 -19.04 19.68
CA VAL A 554 -4.23 -18.57 19.66
C VAL A 554 -5.09 -19.43 20.57
N ALA A 555 -5.76 -18.80 21.54
CA ALA A 555 -6.57 -19.42 22.59
C ALA A 555 -8.04 -18.96 22.57
N SER A 556 -8.36 -17.82 21.95
CA SER A 556 -9.74 -17.33 21.74
C SER A 556 -9.85 -16.61 20.39
N SER A 557 -11.09 -16.34 19.94
CA SER A 557 -11.38 -15.43 18.82
C SER A 557 -11.38 -13.95 19.24
N VAL A 558 -11.40 -13.66 20.55
CA VAL A 558 -11.39 -12.29 21.10
C VAL A 558 -10.31 -12.15 22.15
N TYR A 559 -9.59 -11.03 22.08
CA TYR A 559 -8.56 -10.64 23.05
C TYR A 559 -8.77 -9.19 23.48
N ASP A 560 -8.40 -8.91 24.71
CA ASP A 560 -8.24 -7.56 25.22
C ASP A 560 -6.76 -7.14 25.09
N LEU A 561 -6.53 -5.97 24.51
CA LEU A 561 -5.22 -5.32 24.45
C LEU A 561 -5.24 -4.08 25.36
N TYR A 562 -4.19 -3.88 26.15
CA TYR A 562 -4.09 -2.77 27.10
C TYR A 562 -2.75 -2.07 26.97
N TYR A 563 -2.71 -0.82 27.42
CA TYR A 563 -1.48 -0.13 27.79
C TYR A 563 -1.51 0.31 29.25
N GLY A 564 -0.53 -0.13 30.01
CA GLY A 564 -0.61 -0.15 31.46
C GLY A 564 -1.43 -1.33 31.97
N ALA A 565 -1.06 -1.81 33.16
CA ALA A 565 -1.80 -2.90 33.79
C ALA A 565 -3.22 -2.40 34.13
N PRO A 566 -4.27 -3.19 33.83
CA PRO A 566 -5.63 -2.83 34.20
C PRO A 566 -5.77 -2.76 35.72
N GLY A 567 -6.52 -1.77 36.21
CA GLY A 567 -6.79 -1.62 37.64
C GLY A 567 -7.62 -2.77 38.20
N ARG A 568 -7.56 -3.00 39.52
CA ARG A 568 -8.35 -4.06 40.19
C ARG A 568 -9.86 -3.96 39.90
N GLU A 569 -10.39 -2.76 39.68
CA GLU A 569 -11.81 -2.56 39.34
C GLU A 569 -12.18 -2.99 37.91
N GLU A 570 -11.28 -2.83 36.94
CA GLU A 570 -11.45 -3.31 35.55
C GLU A 570 -11.42 -4.84 35.48
N THR A 571 -10.58 -5.47 36.30
CA THR A 571 -10.57 -6.94 36.43
C THR A 571 -11.86 -7.48 37.07
N SER A 572 -12.56 -6.69 37.89
CA SER A 572 -13.81 -7.09 38.54
C SER A 572 -15.09 -6.76 37.76
N LYS A 573 -15.09 -5.78 36.84
CA LYS A 573 -16.25 -5.55 35.94
C LYS A 573 -16.48 -6.71 34.97
N ASN A 574 -15.43 -7.45 34.63
CA ASN A 574 -15.54 -8.72 33.91
C ASN A 574 -15.96 -9.90 34.81
N ALA A 575 -16.00 -9.74 36.14
CA ALA A 575 -16.29 -10.82 37.10
C ALA A 575 -17.66 -10.71 37.77
N ILE A 576 -18.34 -9.56 37.69
CA ILE A 576 -19.69 -9.36 38.23
C ILE A 576 -20.60 -8.81 37.13
N ALA A 577 -21.20 -9.75 36.40
CA ALA A 577 -22.48 -9.66 35.69
C ALA A 577 -22.92 -8.27 35.18
N ASP A 578 -22.62 -7.99 33.91
CA ASP A 578 -23.70 -7.55 33.03
C ASP A 578 -24.10 -8.76 32.18
N ASN A 579 -25.16 -9.45 32.59
CA ASN A 579 -25.71 -10.60 31.87
C ASN A 579 -26.31 -10.21 30.49
N ASN A 580 -26.09 -8.98 30.01
CA ASN A 580 -26.42 -8.53 28.66
C ASN A 580 -25.23 -7.90 27.87
N ALA A 581 -24.07 -7.63 28.48
CA ALA A 581 -22.88 -7.18 27.73
C ALA A 581 -22.09 -8.40 27.27
N THR A 582 -22.67 -9.13 26.31
CA THR A 582 -21.99 -10.27 25.71
C THR A 582 -20.67 -9.80 25.08
N SER A 583 -19.57 -10.47 25.42
CA SER A 583 -18.32 -10.54 24.63
C SER A 583 -18.58 -11.26 23.29
N VAL A 584 -19.70 -10.95 22.64
CA VAL A 584 -20.06 -11.51 21.35
C VAL A 584 -19.22 -10.76 20.33
N ARG A 585 -18.33 -11.52 19.70
CA ARG A 585 -17.60 -11.11 18.50
C ARG A 585 -18.55 -10.37 17.55
N PRO A 586 -18.34 -9.07 17.27
CA PRO A 586 -19.17 -8.35 16.31
C PRO A 586 -19.16 -9.07 14.96
N SER A 587 -20.23 -8.99 14.17
CA SER A 587 -20.18 -9.52 12.80
C SER A 587 -19.52 -8.51 11.86
N ARG A 588 -18.86 -8.97 10.79
CA ARG A 588 -18.43 -8.09 9.69
C ARG A 588 -19.55 -7.76 8.70
N THR A 589 -20.75 -8.31 8.92
CA THR A 589 -21.95 -7.98 8.14
C THR A 589 -22.38 -6.54 8.44
N MET A 590 -22.61 -5.75 7.40
CA MET A 590 -22.99 -4.35 7.49
C MET A 590 -24.28 -4.08 6.70
N VAL A 591 -25.10 -3.14 7.17
CA VAL A 591 -26.24 -2.62 6.40
C VAL A 591 -25.92 -1.19 5.98
N VAL A 592 -25.92 -0.95 4.68
CA VAL A 592 -25.49 0.31 4.08
C VAL A 592 -26.61 0.84 3.22
N TYR A 593 -26.91 2.13 3.29
CA TYR A 593 -27.86 2.74 2.37
C TYR A 593 -27.26 2.76 0.95
N ASN A 594 -28.02 2.27 -0.03
CA ASN A 594 -27.70 2.31 -1.45
C ASN A 594 -28.67 3.28 -2.18
N PRO A 595 -28.29 4.55 -2.35
CA PRO A 595 -29.13 5.54 -3.02
C PRO A 595 -29.41 5.25 -4.50
N GLU A 596 -28.70 4.34 -5.17
CA GLU A 596 -28.93 4.01 -6.60
C GLU A 596 -30.26 3.32 -6.84
N ILE A 597 -30.63 2.48 -5.88
CA ILE A 597 -31.90 1.76 -5.81
C ILE A 597 -32.79 2.34 -4.71
N THR A 598 -32.37 3.49 -4.16
CA THR A 598 -32.94 4.19 -3.00
C THR A 598 -33.23 3.31 -1.80
N ASN A 599 -32.59 2.14 -1.68
CA ASN A 599 -32.86 1.08 -0.69
C ASN A 599 -31.62 0.82 0.17
N TYR A 600 -31.81 0.19 1.33
CA TYR A 600 -30.68 -0.32 2.11
C TYR A 600 -30.18 -1.65 1.52
N VAL A 601 -28.89 -1.93 1.61
CA VAL A 601 -28.28 -3.20 1.23
C VAL A 601 -27.55 -3.83 2.41
N VAL A 602 -27.61 -5.14 2.51
CA VAL A 602 -26.84 -5.94 3.46
C VAL A 602 -25.60 -6.45 2.74
N ARG A 603 -24.42 -6.04 3.21
CA ARG A 603 -23.12 -6.63 2.85
C ARG A 603 -22.77 -7.66 3.91
N PHE A 604 -22.71 -8.92 3.52
CA PHE A 604 -22.48 -9.99 4.48
C PHE A 604 -21.00 -10.14 4.82
N ASP A 605 -20.74 -10.68 6.01
CA ASP A 605 -19.45 -11.25 6.34
C ASP A 605 -19.10 -12.33 5.29
N PRO A 606 -17.94 -12.24 4.63
CA PRO A 606 -17.50 -13.22 3.62
C PRO A 606 -17.48 -14.68 4.11
N ASN A 607 -17.46 -14.90 5.43
CA ASN A 607 -17.48 -16.23 6.02
C ASN A 607 -18.88 -16.84 6.11
N TRP A 608 -19.94 -16.05 5.97
CA TRP A 608 -21.30 -16.56 5.97
C TRP A 608 -21.59 -17.23 4.64
N LYS A 609 -22.40 -18.30 4.66
CA LYS A 609 -22.87 -18.98 3.45
C LYS A 609 -24.32 -18.65 3.15
N LYS A 610 -25.13 -18.51 4.20
CA LYS A 610 -26.55 -18.18 4.13
C LYS A 610 -26.96 -17.29 5.29
N ALA A 611 -27.97 -16.47 5.08
CA ALA A 611 -28.60 -15.66 6.13
C ALA A 611 -30.11 -15.55 5.97
N ASP A 612 -30.80 -15.44 7.10
CA ASP A 612 -32.19 -15.03 7.21
C ASP A 612 -32.23 -13.53 7.52
N ILE A 613 -33.15 -12.80 6.89
CA ILE A 613 -33.29 -11.35 6.99
C ILE A 613 -34.72 -11.03 7.34
N GLU A 614 -34.91 -10.32 8.45
CA GLU A 614 -36.17 -9.86 8.98
C GLU A 614 -36.11 -8.34 9.16
N VAL A 615 -37.11 -7.61 8.68
CA VAL A 615 -37.20 -6.16 8.85
C VAL A 615 -38.51 -5.84 9.55
N TYR A 616 -38.42 -5.10 10.64
CA TYR A 616 -39.55 -4.68 11.46
C TYR A 616 -39.73 -3.16 11.39
N ASP A 617 -40.95 -2.67 11.40
CA ASP A 617 -41.20 -1.25 11.66
C ASP A 617 -41.05 -0.92 13.16
N MET A 618 -41.13 0.36 13.52
CA MET A 618 -41.01 0.80 14.93
C MET A 618 -42.12 0.28 15.87
N SER A 619 -43.22 -0.25 15.33
CA SER A 619 -44.27 -0.89 16.14
C SER A 619 -43.97 -2.36 16.44
N GLY A 620 -42.88 -2.91 15.86
CA GLY A 620 -42.52 -4.32 15.97
C GLY A 620 -43.22 -5.22 14.95
N LYS A 621 -43.95 -4.64 13.98
CA LYS A 621 -44.59 -5.42 12.92
C LYS A 621 -43.55 -5.82 11.88
N LEU A 622 -43.52 -7.11 11.53
CA LEU A 622 -42.65 -7.66 10.49
C LEU A 622 -43.10 -7.19 9.10
N VAL A 623 -42.18 -6.56 8.36
CA VAL A 623 -42.38 -5.95 7.04
C VAL A 623 -41.74 -6.78 5.93
N ILE A 624 -40.54 -7.30 6.17
CA ILE A 624 -39.82 -8.18 5.23
C ILE A 624 -39.34 -9.42 5.99
N SER A 625 -39.50 -10.59 5.39
CA SER A 625 -38.87 -11.83 5.85
C SER A 625 -38.36 -12.61 4.64
N LYS A 626 -37.05 -12.83 4.58
CA LYS A 626 -36.39 -13.64 3.55
C LYS A 626 -35.48 -14.65 4.24
N LYS A 627 -35.61 -15.91 3.87
CA LYS A 627 -34.82 -17.00 4.47
C LYS A 627 -33.77 -17.54 3.51
N ALA A 628 -32.68 -18.04 4.07
CA ALA A 628 -31.60 -18.73 3.36
C ALA A 628 -31.03 -17.93 2.16
N VAL A 629 -30.93 -16.61 2.31
CA VAL A 629 -30.33 -15.70 1.32
C VAL A 629 -28.87 -16.07 1.12
N ASN A 630 -28.44 -16.16 -0.15
CA ASN A 630 -27.03 -16.37 -0.47
C ASN A 630 -26.22 -15.11 -0.09
N THR A 631 -25.20 -15.29 0.72
CA THR A 631 -24.37 -14.21 1.28
C THR A 631 -23.15 -13.88 0.42
N SER A 632 -22.96 -14.55 -0.72
CA SER A 632 -21.86 -14.26 -1.65
C SER A 632 -22.01 -12.93 -2.41
N THR A 633 -23.17 -12.28 -2.29
CA THR A 633 -23.52 -11.00 -2.93
C THR A 633 -24.36 -10.16 -1.98
N ASP A 634 -24.34 -8.84 -2.16
CA ASP A 634 -25.17 -7.92 -1.39
C ASP A 634 -26.66 -8.25 -1.54
N PHE A 635 -27.41 -8.12 -0.44
CA PHE A 635 -28.87 -8.29 -0.45
C PHE A 635 -29.57 -6.93 -0.34
N VAL A 636 -30.52 -6.65 -1.22
CA VAL A 636 -31.30 -5.40 -1.21
C VAL A 636 -32.51 -5.52 -0.29
N ILE A 637 -32.65 -4.56 0.63
CA ILE A 637 -33.82 -4.37 1.48
C ILE A 637 -34.79 -3.43 0.76
N GLU A 638 -35.79 -4.00 0.09
CA GLU A 638 -36.81 -3.26 -0.67
C GLU A 638 -37.93 -2.76 0.26
N LEU A 639 -37.88 -1.49 0.65
CA LEU A 639 -38.92 -0.82 1.45
C LEU A 639 -39.67 0.23 0.62
N ASP A 640 -40.96 0.43 0.91
CA ASP A 640 -41.80 1.42 0.23
C ASP A 640 -41.23 2.83 0.37
N ASN A 641 -40.97 3.49 -0.76
CA ASN A 641 -40.36 4.82 -0.83
C ASN A 641 -41.33 5.95 -0.43
N SER A 642 -42.63 5.68 -0.33
CA SER A 642 -43.65 6.68 0.03
C SER A 642 -43.76 6.90 1.54
N ILE A 643 -43.22 5.98 2.35
CA ILE A 643 -43.37 5.97 3.81
C ILE A 643 -42.02 6.30 4.45
N LYS A 644 -41.91 7.49 5.03
CA LYS A 644 -40.74 7.86 5.84
C LYS A 644 -40.86 7.29 7.24
N ASN A 645 -40.11 6.24 7.54
CA ASN A 645 -40.18 5.58 8.85
C ASN A 645 -38.83 4.96 9.24
N SER A 646 -38.66 4.72 10.53
CA SER A 646 -37.54 3.94 11.04
C SER A 646 -37.87 2.45 11.01
N TYR A 647 -36.87 1.62 10.73
CA TYR A 647 -36.99 0.17 10.71
C TYR A 647 -35.86 -0.46 11.50
N VAL A 648 -36.14 -1.63 12.08
CA VAL A 648 -35.15 -2.51 12.70
C VAL A 648 -34.90 -3.67 11.75
N VAL A 649 -33.67 -3.80 11.26
CA VAL A 649 -33.23 -4.91 10.43
C VAL A 649 -32.51 -5.91 11.32
N ARG A 650 -33.00 -7.14 11.32
CA ARG A 650 -32.39 -8.31 11.95
C ARG A 650 -31.91 -9.26 10.88
N ILE A 651 -30.64 -9.62 10.93
CA ILE A 651 -30.02 -10.57 10.00
C ILE A 651 -29.42 -11.69 10.83
N MET A 652 -29.77 -12.94 10.53
CA MET A 652 -29.31 -14.12 11.26
C MET A 652 -28.60 -15.07 10.29
N ALA A 653 -27.34 -15.34 10.54
CA ALA A 653 -26.55 -16.26 9.74
C ALA A 653 -26.89 -17.72 10.03
N ASP A 654 -26.53 -18.61 9.10
CA ASP A 654 -26.61 -20.06 9.27
C ASP A 654 -25.75 -20.60 10.43
N ASN A 655 -24.72 -19.85 10.82
CA ASN A 655 -23.87 -20.15 11.97
C ASN A 655 -24.41 -19.60 13.32
N GLY A 656 -25.58 -18.96 13.32
CA GLY A 656 -26.22 -18.40 14.51
C GLY A 656 -25.81 -16.97 14.88
N GLU A 657 -24.82 -16.37 14.20
CA GLU A 657 -24.49 -14.96 14.39
C GLU A 657 -25.67 -14.06 13.97
N THR A 658 -25.96 -13.03 14.77
CA THR A 658 -27.07 -12.11 14.49
C THR A 658 -26.58 -10.67 14.45
N VAL A 659 -26.97 -9.92 13.42
CA VAL A 659 -26.77 -8.48 13.32
C VAL A 659 -28.12 -7.79 13.42
N ASN A 660 -28.23 -6.86 14.35
CA ASN A 660 -29.39 -5.98 14.47
C ASN A 660 -28.94 -4.55 14.19
N THR A 661 -29.66 -3.85 13.32
CA THR A 661 -29.37 -2.45 13.02
C THR A 661 -30.66 -1.66 12.84
N LYS A 662 -30.56 -0.34 13.03
CA LYS A 662 -31.65 0.58 12.75
C LYS A 662 -31.36 1.31 11.45
N ILE A 663 -32.35 1.38 10.59
CA ILE A 663 -32.28 2.11 9.32
C ILE A 663 -33.39 3.15 9.26
N LEU A 664 -33.13 4.27 8.60
CA LEU A 664 -34.11 5.33 8.36
C LEU A 664 -34.42 5.37 6.87
N LYS A 665 -35.65 5.07 6.48
CA LYS A 665 -36.07 5.06 5.08
C LYS A 665 -36.92 6.29 4.79
#